data_AF-A0AAD4LWB2-F1
#
_entry.id   AF-A0AAD4LWB2-F1
#
_cell.length_a   1.000
_cell.length_b   1.000
_cell.length_c   1.000
_cell.angle_alpha   90.00
_cell.angle_beta   90.00
_cell.angle_gamma   90.00
#
_symmetry.space_group_name_H-M   'P 1'
#
loop_
_entity.id
_entity.type
_entity.pdbx_description
1 polymer ?
#
loop_
_entity_poly.entity_id
_entity_poly.type
_entity_poly.pdbx_seq_one_letter_code
_entity_poly.pdbx_strand_id
1 'polypeptide(L)'
;MELDQIITSHQRALSRIPRSHPLYTACIHLLAKSRFKRYELSEQKEDLDKSIVHYTEAIFLPPSWGFYLNVVQVFFQLVISLLRRSNEFEQPEDVKCAVEYLRYLRGLPLDIFEVPRNVVTTSLVRALDIQVELEVDGTGDIEEMVILCQELLACHSSENGPTGAIFALINTILCKFCQGKQVEPLDGVIKYLRDALKTSPPGSHVVLHGLAASLSIRYMTNYSKDDYDEAMTLLESVIASSPLPDDQIRASRNAYLQRLAKWYTTKFSRTNDIKDLEEVIKCRRVLLASADTSHPFGFQPAFYLGFDLYMAFKCSNKMEYLDESITVLCGVLEMQSARGYHFFVIQQLYKSLSQRFRLLGRRQDLDEIIELFRLGVNDKLTKVSDRFALSCDWASTARSARHPSVSDAYQKAMSLIQTSFVSAPTLQVQHSRLVAMRGVGDKMPLDYASYQIEMGQFTQAIETLERGRALLWSEMRGLRNSMDHLSRFNSPLATKLAAINQDLESLTMSVTPSGTIGISDAGSQVDDGMDPFGRLVVKQQKLLEERDMLVSQIQELPGFGDFLKTPSFENIRSAASHGPVIIINHNEWRSDILILFQDSPPSLIPTTDDFYDRANKLRDRLVVARKEGLDSERYGRALRSVLEGLYNLIGRPVIDRLRALGVPEQSRIWWCPTSVFCSLPLHAMGPIPSDDGVKRYFSDLYIPSYTPTLSALIESRKPSPKTSYQPSLLLVANPDESLPGAFGEMEIIQSLNLRLPVTTLCGKNATPAGVVEGLRHHGLVHFVCHGKLETGKPFDASFKLIDNKRLTLLDIVRSRLPAAEFAFLAACHTAELTDDSIADEALHLTAAVQYCGFRSAVGTMWEMADVDGSEIAENFYKSMFSRNEEGVPYHLRSARALRDATRKMRRKKGMTLERWVNFVHYGA
;
A
#
# COMPACT_ATOMS: atom_id res chain seq x y z
N MET A 1 34.87 -40.82 -11.43
CA MET A 1 35.39 -42.16 -11.11
C MET A 1 36.81 -42.11 -10.52
N GLU A 2 37.78 -41.44 -11.15
CA GLU A 2 39.16 -41.32 -10.62
C GLU A 2 39.25 -40.44 -9.35
N LEU A 3 38.56 -39.29 -9.31
CA LEU A 3 38.51 -38.41 -8.13
C LEU A 3 37.80 -39.04 -6.90
N ASP A 4 36.73 -39.81 -7.10
CA ASP A 4 36.03 -40.47 -6.00
C ASP A 4 36.87 -41.58 -5.37
N GLN A 5 37.68 -42.28 -6.18
CA GLN A 5 38.66 -43.25 -5.68
C GLN A 5 39.76 -42.55 -4.87
N ILE A 6 40.23 -41.39 -5.32
CA ILE A 6 41.22 -40.56 -4.62
C ILE A 6 40.67 -40.08 -3.27
N ILE A 7 39.46 -39.52 -3.24
CA ILE A 7 38.80 -39.04 -2.00
C ILE A 7 38.61 -40.21 -1.02
N THR A 8 38.11 -41.35 -1.51
CA THR A 8 37.90 -42.55 -0.68
C THR A 8 39.23 -43.11 -0.14
N SER A 9 40.29 -43.08 -0.93
CA SER A 9 41.63 -43.53 -0.53
C SER A 9 42.19 -42.65 0.61
N HIS A 10 42.11 -41.32 0.47
CA HIS A 10 42.56 -40.39 1.51
C HIS A 10 41.72 -40.48 2.79
N GLN A 11 40.39 -40.67 2.68
CA GLN A 11 39.53 -40.90 3.84
C GLN A 11 39.87 -42.21 4.58
N ARG A 12 40.15 -43.29 3.85
CA ARG A 12 40.61 -44.57 4.44
C ARG A 12 42.01 -44.47 5.06
N ALA A 13 42.88 -43.64 4.50
CA ALA A 13 44.19 -43.36 5.09
C ALA A 13 44.02 -42.61 6.43
N LEU A 14 43.18 -41.56 6.46
CA LEU A 14 42.92 -40.78 7.68
C LEU A 14 42.21 -41.56 8.79
N SER A 15 41.41 -42.59 8.46
CA SER A 15 40.79 -43.45 9.48
C SER A 15 41.76 -44.47 10.09
N ARG A 16 42.92 -44.69 9.48
CA ARG A 16 43.94 -45.66 9.93
C ARG A 16 45.15 -44.99 10.58
N ILE A 17 45.28 -43.67 10.44
CA ILE A 17 46.43 -42.90 10.87
C ILE A 17 46.02 -42.00 12.07
N PRO A 18 46.69 -42.08 13.23
CA PRO A 18 46.44 -41.18 14.35
C PRO A 18 46.70 -39.71 13.99
N ARG A 19 45.98 -38.78 14.62
CA ARG A 19 46.17 -37.32 14.45
C ARG A 19 47.60 -36.83 14.70
N SER A 20 48.37 -37.54 15.51
CA SER A 20 49.78 -37.25 15.82
C SER A 20 50.78 -37.72 14.76
N HIS A 21 50.32 -38.42 13.72
CA HIS A 21 51.19 -39.03 12.73
C HIS A 21 51.69 -38.00 11.70
N PRO A 22 52.98 -38.07 11.26
CA PRO A 22 53.56 -37.08 10.35
C PRO A 22 52.84 -36.84 9.03
N LEU A 23 52.24 -37.90 8.46
CA LEU A 23 51.49 -37.83 7.19
C LEU A 23 50.05 -37.32 7.31
N TYR A 24 49.53 -37.15 8.54
CA TYR A 24 48.12 -36.80 8.76
C TYR A 24 47.77 -35.45 8.12
N THR A 25 48.59 -34.42 8.36
CA THR A 25 48.40 -33.07 7.79
C THR A 25 48.45 -33.07 6.25
N ALA A 26 49.37 -33.83 5.65
CA ALA A 26 49.48 -33.94 4.19
C ALA A 26 48.26 -34.67 3.58
N CYS A 27 47.77 -35.73 4.22
CA CYS A 27 46.57 -36.44 3.78
C CYS A 27 45.30 -35.58 3.88
N ILE A 28 45.15 -34.76 4.93
CA ILE A 28 44.04 -33.81 5.06
C ILE A 28 44.11 -32.73 3.97
N HIS A 29 45.28 -32.16 3.72
CA HIS A 29 45.45 -31.16 2.65
C HIS A 29 45.07 -31.71 1.27
N LEU A 30 45.55 -32.91 0.92
CA LEU A 30 45.22 -33.55 -0.35
C LEU A 30 43.73 -33.93 -0.46
N LEU A 31 43.11 -34.33 0.65
CA LEU A 31 41.67 -34.58 0.72
C LEU A 31 40.85 -33.29 0.51
N ALA A 32 41.26 -32.18 1.13
CA ALA A 32 40.66 -30.87 0.93
C ALA A 32 40.73 -30.45 -0.55
N LYS A 33 41.91 -30.58 -1.16
CA LYS A 33 42.15 -30.29 -2.58
C LYS A 33 41.29 -31.14 -3.52
N SER A 34 41.20 -32.44 -3.26
CA SER A 34 40.39 -33.36 -4.07
C SER A 34 38.88 -33.08 -3.94
N ARG A 35 38.40 -32.72 -2.74
CA ARG A 35 37.00 -32.30 -2.55
C ARG A 35 36.68 -30.99 -3.26
N PHE A 36 37.56 -29.99 -3.15
CA PHE A 36 37.40 -28.74 -3.90
C PHE A 36 37.37 -29.00 -5.42
N LYS A 37 38.27 -29.86 -5.93
CA LYS A 37 38.28 -30.21 -7.35
C LYS A 37 37.04 -30.99 -7.80
N ARG A 38 36.47 -31.81 -6.92
CA ARG A 38 35.20 -32.50 -7.20
C ARG A 38 34.05 -31.53 -7.27
N TYR A 39 33.99 -30.57 -6.34
CA TYR A 39 33.01 -29.49 -6.37
C TYR A 39 33.10 -28.69 -7.68
N GLU A 40 34.30 -28.36 -8.19
CA GLU A 40 34.45 -27.66 -9.48
C GLU A 40 33.81 -28.41 -10.67
N LEU A 41 33.59 -29.73 -10.53
CA LEU A 41 33.00 -30.58 -11.57
C LEU A 41 31.54 -30.97 -11.29
N SER A 42 31.12 -30.97 -10.03
CA SER A 42 29.82 -31.48 -9.58
C SER A 42 28.87 -30.41 -9.07
N GLU A 43 29.37 -29.22 -8.74
CA GLU A 43 28.65 -28.09 -8.12
C GLU A 43 27.95 -28.45 -6.79
N GLN A 44 28.37 -29.53 -6.13
CA GLN A 44 27.79 -29.95 -4.84
C GLN A 44 28.34 -29.12 -3.68
N LYS A 45 27.50 -28.28 -3.08
CA LYS A 45 27.84 -27.42 -1.93
C LYS A 45 28.53 -28.17 -0.78
N GLU A 46 28.09 -29.40 -0.49
CA GLU A 46 28.63 -30.21 0.60
C GLU A 46 30.15 -30.46 0.47
N ASP A 47 30.65 -30.63 -0.76
CA ASP A 47 32.08 -30.81 -1.02
C ASP A 47 32.89 -29.55 -0.79
N LEU A 48 32.33 -28.39 -1.12
CA LEU A 48 32.94 -27.09 -0.86
C LEU A 48 33.07 -26.83 0.64
N ASP A 49 31.97 -26.99 1.40
CA ASP A 49 31.95 -26.82 2.86
C ASP A 49 32.96 -27.76 3.53
N LYS A 50 32.97 -29.02 3.10
CA LYS A 50 33.91 -30.03 3.56
C LYS A 50 35.37 -29.71 3.21
N SER A 51 35.64 -29.08 2.06
CA SER A 51 36.99 -28.67 1.69
C SER A 51 37.49 -27.55 2.59
N ILE A 52 36.64 -26.57 2.91
CA ILE A 52 36.94 -25.44 3.80
C ILE A 52 37.30 -25.95 5.20
N VAL A 53 36.49 -26.87 5.75
CA VAL A 53 36.76 -27.49 7.06
C VAL A 53 38.12 -28.20 7.06
N HIS A 54 38.42 -28.99 6.03
CA HIS A 54 39.69 -29.72 5.97
C HIS A 54 40.91 -28.82 5.73
N TYR A 55 40.79 -27.77 4.92
CA TYR A 55 41.87 -26.78 4.78
C TYR A 55 42.13 -26.05 6.10
N THR A 56 41.07 -25.70 6.83
CA THR A 56 41.15 -25.11 8.17
C THR A 56 41.84 -26.06 9.14
N GLU A 57 41.44 -27.34 9.17
CA GLU A 57 42.07 -28.37 10.01
C GLU A 57 43.57 -28.55 9.67
N ALA A 58 43.94 -28.54 8.38
CA ALA A 58 45.34 -28.64 7.96
C ALA A 58 46.22 -27.48 8.45
N ILE A 59 45.67 -26.28 8.61
CA ILE A 59 46.39 -25.09 9.10
C ILE A 59 46.63 -25.15 10.62
N PHE A 60 45.67 -25.67 11.38
CA PHE A 60 45.75 -25.73 12.85
C PHE A 60 46.52 -26.96 13.39
N LEU A 61 46.95 -27.88 12.53
CA LEU A 61 47.76 -29.03 12.92
C LEU A 61 49.26 -28.65 12.99
N PRO A 62 49.99 -29.10 14.03
CA PRO A 62 51.41 -28.79 14.17
C PRO A 62 52.23 -29.37 13.00
N PRO A 63 53.23 -28.63 12.47
CA PRO A 63 54.07 -29.11 11.37
C PRO A 63 54.83 -30.36 11.82
N SER A 64 54.63 -31.45 11.09
CA SER A 64 55.28 -32.72 11.36
C SER A 64 56.74 -32.69 10.90
N TRP A 65 57.65 -33.08 11.79
CA TRP A 65 59.09 -33.10 11.51
C TRP A 65 59.38 -33.99 10.29
N GLY A 66 59.81 -33.38 9.17
CA GLY A 66 60.24 -34.08 7.95
C GLY A 66 59.38 -33.87 6.70
N PHE A 67 58.20 -33.23 6.77
CA PHE A 67 57.42 -32.83 5.60
C PHE A 67 57.11 -31.33 5.67
N TYR A 68 57.81 -30.53 4.86
CA TYR A 68 57.54 -29.09 4.72
C TYR A 68 56.25 -28.90 3.90
N LEU A 69 55.09 -29.01 4.54
CA LEU A 69 53.84 -28.52 3.94
C LEU A 69 53.91 -26.99 3.91
N ASN A 70 53.78 -26.41 2.72
CA ASN A 70 53.79 -24.96 2.56
C ASN A 70 52.47 -24.37 3.10
N VAL A 71 52.47 -23.99 4.37
CA VAL A 71 51.29 -23.45 5.07
C VAL A 71 50.70 -22.25 4.33
N VAL A 72 51.54 -21.40 3.71
CA VAL A 72 51.11 -20.25 2.90
C VAL A 72 50.28 -20.68 1.69
N GLN A 73 50.67 -21.79 1.04
CA GLN A 73 49.92 -22.37 -0.08
C GLN A 73 48.58 -22.96 0.38
N VAL A 74 48.55 -23.65 1.53
CA VAL A 74 47.30 -24.19 2.11
C VAL A 74 46.35 -23.05 2.48
N PHE A 75 46.89 -21.98 3.05
CA PHE A 75 46.18 -20.77 3.42
C PHE A 75 45.57 -20.08 2.20
N PHE A 76 46.33 -19.96 1.11
CA PHE A 76 45.83 -19.42 -0.15
C PHE A 76 44.70 -20.27 -0.74
N GLN A 77 44.80 -21.60 -0.69
CA GLN A 77 43.71 -22.49 -1.16
C GLN A 77 42.44 -22.37 -0.33
N LEU A 78 42.55 -22.24 1.01
CA LEU A 78 41.41 -21.94 1.88
C LEU A 78 40.70 -20.65 1.46
N VAL A 79 41.46 -19.59 1.23
CA VAL A 79 40.94 -18.28 0.80
C VAL A 79 40.18 -18.40 -0.53
N ILE A 80 40.69 -19.15 -1.51
CA ILE A 80 39.98 -19.38 -2.78
C ILE A 80 38.66 -20.15 -2.56
N SER A 81 38.63 -21.13 -1.66
CA SER A 81 37.40 -21.85 -1.30
C SER A 81 36.38 -20.96 -0.58
N LEU A 82 36.82 -20.07 0.31
CA LEU A 82 35.96 -19.08 0.97
C LEU A 82 35.36 -18.08 -0.03
N LEU A 83 36.18 -17.52 -0.93
CA LEU A 83 35.71 -16.62 -1.99
C LEU A 83 34.70 -17.30 -2.92
N ARG A 84 34.91 -18.58 -3.21
CA ARG A 84 34.00 -19.39 -4.03
C ARG A 84 32.65 -19.57 -3.34
N ARG A 85 32.65 -19.88 -2.03
CA ARG A 85 31.42 -20.04 -1.25
C ARG A 85 30.66 -18.72 -1.09
N SER A 86 31.38 -17.63 -0.84
CA SER A 86 30.79 -16.30 -0.75
C SER A 86 30.12 -15.86 -2.06
N ASN A 87 30.75 -16.13 -3.20
CA ASN A 87 30.24 -15.73 -4.52
C ASN A 87 28.98 -16.52 -4.94
N GLU A 88 28.88 -17.79 -4.59
CA GLU A 88 27.78 -18.67 -5.05
C GLU A 88 26.65 -18.83 -4.02
N PHE A 89 26.92 -18.59 -2.73
CA PHE A 89 25.96 -18.78 -1.65
C PHE A 89 25.80 -17.55 -0.74
N GLU A 90 26.22 -16.38 -1.20
CA GLU A 90 26.01 -15.07 -0.56
C GLU A 90 26.39 -15.04 0.94
N GLN A 91 27.60 -15.52 1.29
CA GLN A 91 28.11 -15.57 2.67
C GLN A 91 29.02 -14.38 2.99
N PRO A 92 28.54 -13.32 3.68
CA PRO A 92 29.30 -12.07 3.87
C PRO A 92 30.53 -12.22 4.79
N GLU A 93 30.50 -13.14 5.76
CA GLU A 93 31.62 -13.38 6.67
C GLU A 93 32.83 -14.00 5.96
N ASP A 94 32.58 -14.83 4.94
CA ASP A 94 33.62 -15.52 4.19
C ASP A 94 34.45 -14.56 3.34
N VAL A 95 33.81 -13.59 2.68
CA VAL A 95 34.51 -12.58 1.88
C VAL A 95 35.31 -11.62 2.78
N LYS A 96 34.77 -11.22 3.93
CA LYS A 96 35.49 -10.38 4.90
C LYS A 96 36.78 -11.07 5.35
N CYS A 97 36.70 -12.35 5.72
CA CYS A 97 37.88 -13.14 6.09
C CYS A 97 38.86 -13.25 4.92
N ALA A 98 38.37 -13.55 3.71
CA ALA A 98 39.21 -13.68 2.52
C ALA A 98 39.99 -12.39 2.20
N VAL A 99 39.37 -11.21 2.34
CA VAL A 99 40.01 -9.91 2.11
C VAL A 99 41.12 -9.64 3.13
N GLU A 100 40.86 -9.87 4.42
CA GLU A 100 41.87 -9.74 5.47
C GLU A 100 43.08 -10.65 5.21
N TYR A 101 42.83 -11.90 4.84
CA TYR A 101 43.88 -12.86 4.54
C TYR A 101 44.67 -12.54 3.27
N LEU A 102 44.02 -12.06 2.22
CA LEU A 102 44.70 -11.65 0.99
C LEU A 102 45.57 -10.41 1.20
N ARG A 103 45.11 -9.45 2.01
CA ARG A 103 45.93 -8.29 2.44
C ARG A 103 47.16 -8.76 3.22
N TYR A 104 46.99 -9.72 4.14
CA TYR A 104 48.10 -10.32 4.89
C TYR A 104 49.11 -11.04 3.98
N LEU A 105 48.63 -11.90 3.08
CA LEU A 105 49.48 -12.65 2.14
C LEU A 105 50.32 -11.73 1.25
N ARG A 106 49.77 -10.59 0.82
CA ARG A 106 50.51 -9.60 0.02
C ARG A 106 51.70 -8.98 0.76
N GLY A 107 51.67 -8.93 2.09
CA GLY A 107 52.76 -8.40 2.92
C GLY A 107 53.94 -9.37 3.08
N LEU A 108 53.82 -10.62 2.61
CA LEU A 108 54.84 -11.65 2.75
C LEU A 108 55.75 -11.74 1.52
N PRO A 109 57.01 -12.22 1.67
CA PRO A 109 57.89 -12.53 0.55
C PRO A 109 57.43 -13.81 -0.16
N LEU A 110 56.39 -13.70 -1.00
CA LEU A 110 55.67 -14.81 -1.62
C LEU A 110 56.51 -15.68 -2.57
N ASP A 111 57.60 -15.14 -3.12
CA ASP A 111 58.52 -15.85 -4.04
C ASP A 111 59.18 -17.07 -3.36
N ILE A 112 59.34 -17.03 -2.03
CA ILE A 112 59.89 -18.13 -1.22
C ILE A 112 58.89 -19.28 -1.09
N PHE A 113 57.60 -19.01 -1.32
CA PHE A 113 56.49 -19.93 -1.06
C PHE A 113 55.77 -20.38 -2.34
N GLU A 114 56.34 -20.16 -3.53
CA GLU A 114 55.76 -20.58 -4.82
C GLU A 114 54.32 -20.08 -5.06
N VAL A 115 53.90 -18.99 -4.41
CA VAL A 115 52.60 -18.36 -4.63
C VAL A 115 52.83 -17.08 -5.45
N PRO A 116 52.41 -17.02 -6.73
CA PRO A 116 52.65 -15.84 -7.56
C PRO A 116 51.95 -14.59 -7.01
N ARG A 117 52.69 -13.50 -6.83
CA ARG A 117 52.16 -12.23 -6.30
C ARG A 117 51.02 -11.65 -7.16
N ASN A 118 51.08 -11.82 -8.48
CA ASN A 118 50.02 -11.42 -9.41
C ASN A 118 48.70 -12.18 -9.17
N VAL A 119 48.77 -13.46 -8.81
CA VAL A 119 47.59 -14.30 -8.50
C VAL A 119 46.94 -13.83 -7.20
N VAL A 120 47.72 -13.59 -6.13
CA VAL A 120 47.19 -13.03 -4.87
C VAL A 120 46.55 -11.66 -5.10
N THR A 121 47.18 -10.82 -5.92
CA THR A 121 46.66 -9.50 -6.28
C THR A 121 45.33 -9.58 -7.03
N THR A 122 45.22 -10.49 -8.02
CA THR A 122 44.00 -10.72 -8.78
C THR A 122 42.87 -11.26 -7.90
N SER A 123 43.19 -12.19 -6.99
CA SER A 123 42.23 -12.71 -6.01
C SER A 123 41.74 -11.64 -5.04
N LEU A 124 42.59 -10.69 -4.63
CA LEU A 124 42.19 -9.57 -3.78
C LEU A 124 41.21 -8.64 -4.51
N VAL A 125 41.49 -8.28 -5.76
CA VAL A 125 40.56 -7.46 -6.56
C VAL A 125 39.19 -8.14 -6.67
N ARG A 126 39.15 -9.45 -6.92
CA ARG A 126 37.90 -10.22 -6.96
C ARG A 126 37.19 -10.29 -5.60
N ALA A 127 37.95 -10.38 -4.50
CA ALA A 127 37.38 -10.38 -3.16
C ALA A 127 36.71 -9.04 -2.82
N LEU A 128 37.35 -7.93 -3.18
CA LEU A 128 36.81 -6.58 -3.02
C LEU A 128 35.54 -6.35 -3.86
N ASP A 129 35.46 -6.93 -5.07
CA ASP A 129 34.24 -6.89 -5.89
C ASP A 129 33.05 -7.59 -5.22
N ILE A 130 33.24 -8.83 -4.74
CA ILE A 130 32.21 -9.58 -4.00
C ILE A 130 31.81 -8.86 -2.70
N GLN A 131 32.78 -8.24 -2.03
CA GLN A 131 32.54 -7.49 -0.79
C GLN A 131 31.61 -6.30 -1.04
N VAL A 132 31.80 -5.57 -2.15
CA VAL A 132 30.92 -4.46 -2.55
C VAL A 132 29.55 -4.97 -2.99
N GLU A 133 29.47 -6.09 -3.68
CA GLU A 133 28.20 -6.72 -4.10
C GLU A 133 27.32 -7.10 -2.90
N LEU A 134 27.93 -7.66 -1.84
CA LEU A 134 27.24 -8.07 -0.60
C LEU A 134 27.05 -6.93 0.43
N GLU A 135 27.41 -5.69 0.09
CA GLU A 135 27.35 -4.49 0.96
C GLU A 135 28.13 -4.62 2.29
N VAL A 136 29.21 -5.41 2.31
CA VAL A 136 30.01 -5.66 3.51
C VAL A 136 31.13 -4.61 3.60
N ASP A 137 30.92 -3.47 4.25
CA ASP A 137 31.86 -2.32 4.32
C ASP A 137 32.10 -1.61 2.96
N GLY A 138 32.05 -0.26 2.93
CA GLY A 138 31.67 0.44 1.68
C GLY A 138 32.53 1.59 1.16
N THR A 139 33.57 2.05 1.86
CA THR A 139 34.12 3.41 1.58
C THR A 139 35.53 3.49 0.98
N GLY A 140 36.28 2.39 0.82
CA GLY A 140 37.67 2.43 0.33
C GLY A 140 38.07 1.46 -0.80
N ASP A 141 37.21 0.49 -1.13
CA ASP A 141 37.64 -0.67 -1.92
C ASP A 141 37.94 -0.35 -3.40
N ILE A 142 37.26 0.64 -4.00
CA ILE A 142 37.48 1.02 -5.40
C ILE A 142 38.87 1.64 -5.62
N GLU A 143 39.32 2.50 -4.70
CA GLU A 143 40.65 3.11 -4.76
C GLU A 143 41.75 2.05 -4.65
N GLU A 144 41.58 1.13 -3.70
CA GLU A 144 42.47 -0.02 -3.55
C GLU A 144 42.48 -0.86 -4.84
N MET A 145 41.32 -1.23 -5.37
CA MET A 145 41.22 -2.00 -6.63
C MET A 145 41.94 -1.31 -7.80
N VAL A 146 41.86 0.02 -7.93
CA VAL A 146 42.56 0.78 -8.99
C VAL A 146 44.09 0.66 -8.83
N ILE A 147 44.61 0.81 -7.61
CA ILE A 147 46.05 0.67 -7.32
C ILE A 147 46.51 -0.75 -7.64
N LEU A 148 45.76 -1.76 -7.19
CA LEU A 148 46.05 -3.18 -7.45
C LEU A 148 46.07 -3.50 -8.94
N CYS A 149 45.11 -2.94 -9.69
CA CYS A 149 45.05 -3.11 -11.13
C CYS A 149 46.23 -2.44 -11.85
N GLN A 150 46.69 -1.26 -11.40
CA GLN A 150 47.88 -0.59 -11.93
C GLN A 150 49.17 -1.41 -11.69
N GLU A 151 49.32 -2.00 -10.50
CA GLU A 151 50.44 -2.90 -10.18
C GLU A 151 50.47 -4.12 -11.12
N LEU A 152 49.30 -4.72 -11.40
CA LEU A 152 49.18 -5.86 -12.32
C LEU A 152 49.58 -5.51 -13.75
N LEU A 153 49.25 -4.31 -14.24
CA LEU A 153 49.68 -3.84 -15.56
C LEU A 153 51.21 -3.69 -15.66
N ALA A 154 51.86 -3.22 -14.60
CA ALA A 154 53.31 -3.00 -14.58
C ALA A 154 54.13 -4.32 -14.60
N CYS A 155 53.52 -5.44 -14.20
CA CYS A 155 54.24 -6.71 -14.02
C CYS A 155 54.42 -7.56 -15.30
N HIS A 156 53.90 -7.16 -16.48
CA HIS A 156 54.11 -7.80 -17.79
C HIS A 156 54.18 -9.36 -17.82
N SER A 157 53.40 -10.08 -17.01
CA SER A 157 53.39 -11.55 -16.99
C SER A 157 52.39 -12.12 -18.02
N SER A 158 52.84 -12.97 -18.94
CA SER A 158 52.06 -13.45 -20.09
C SER A 158 51.09 -14.61 -19.83
N GLU A 159 51.08 -15.24 -18.66
CA GLU A 159 50.39 -16.53 -18.47
C GLU A 159 49.02 -16.48 -17.77
N ASN A 160 48.63 -15.36 -17.16
CA ASN A 160 47.27 -15.09 -16.68
C ASN A 160 47.07 -13.57 -16.56
N GLY A 161 46.52 -12.95 -17.60
CA GLY A 161 46.54 -11.49 -17.78
C GLY A 161 45.66 -10.68 -16.80
N PRO A 162 45.76 -9.33 -16.84
CA PRO A 162 45.00 -8.41 -15.98
C PRO A 162 43.49 -8.36 -16.28
N THR A 163 43.01 -9.08 -17.29
CA THR A 163 41.62 -9.04 -17.79
C THR A 163 40.57 -9.36 -16.72
N GLY A 164 40.84 -10.35 -15.85
CA GLY A 164 39.91 -10.71 -14.77
C GLY A 164 39.78 -9.62 -13.69
N ALA A 165 40.90 -8.98 -13.33
CA ALA A 165 40.91 -7.86 -12.38
C ALA A 165 40.23 -6.61 -12.96
N ILE A 166 40.43 -6.35 -14.26
CA ILE A 166 39.75 -5.27 -14.99
C ILE A 166 38.24 -5.50 -15.01
N PHE A 167 37.79 -6.73 -15.27
CA PHE A 167 36.37 -7.07 -15.28
C PHE A 167 35.71 -6.85 -13.91
N ALA A 168 36.35 -7.31 -12.84
CA ALA A 168 35.89 -7.11 -11.46
C ALA A 168 35.77 -5.61 -11.13
N LEU A 169 36.79 -4.80 -11.43
CA LEU A 169 36.75 -3.33 -11.23
C LEU A 169 35.58 -2.67 -11.99
N ILE A 170 35.33 -3.08 -13.23
CA ILE A 170 34.21 -2.56 -14.03
C ILE A 170 32.85 -2.93 -13.42
N ASN A 171 32.69 -4.17 -12.97
CA ASN A 171 31.44 -4.63 -12.33
C ASN A 171 31.15 -3.87 -11.04
N THR A 172 32.16 -3.70 -10.17
CA THR A 172 32.02 -2.93 -8.93
C THR A 172 31.54 -1.50 -9.19
N ILE A 173 32.12 -0.84 -10.18
CA ILE A 173 31.77 0.53 -10.58
C ILE A 173 30.33 0.62 -11.08
N LEU A 174 29.93 -0.32 -11.94
CA LEU A 174 28.56 -0.38 -12.45
C LEU A 174 27.56 -0.69 -11.34
N CYS A 175 27.91 -1.57 -10.40
CA CYS A 175 27.07 -1.93 -9.27
C CYS A 175 26.81 -0.72 -8.36
N LYS A 176 27.87 0.00 -7.93
CA LYS A 176 27.71 1.22 -7.11
C LYS A 176 26.91 2.31 -7.83
N PHE A 177 27.13 2.49 -9.13
CA PHE A 177 26.35 3.44 -9.93
C PHE A 177 24.86 3.08 -9.98
N CYS A 178 24.53 1.80 -10.22
CA CYS A 178 23.15 1.31 -10.22
C CYS A 178 22.46 1.49 -8.85
N GLN A 179 23.21 1.41 -7.76
CA GLN A 179 22.72 1.66 -6.40
C GLN A 179 22.59 3.17 -6.06
N GLY A 180 22.91 4.08 -6.99
CA GLY A 180 22.83 5.52 -6.77
C GLY A 180 23.90 6.07 -5.81
N LYS A 181 24.94 5.29 -5.50
CA LYS A 181 26.07 5.71 -4.67
C LYS A 181 27.07 6.50 -5.52
N GLN A 182 27.75 7.48 -4.93
CA GLN A 182 28.82 8.21 -5.63
C GLN A 182 29.95 7.25 -6.03
N VAL A 183 30.35 7.33 -7.29
CA VAL A 183 31.46 6.57 -7.85
C VAL A 183 32.65 7.53 -8.00
N GLU A 184 33.37 7.74 -6.91
CA GLU A 184 34.66 8.46 -6.92
C GLU A 184 35.76 7.52 -6.39
N PRO A 185 36.97 7.54 -6.97
CA PRO A 185 37.45 8.40 -8.06
C PRO A 185 37.34 7.75 -9.46
N LEU A 186 36.38 8.21 -10.27
CA LEU A 186 36.17 7.73 -11.64
C LEU A 186 37.29 8.14 -12.62
N ASP A 187 37.96 9.27 -12.37
CA ASP A 187 39.07 9.76 -13.20
C ASP A 187 40.30 8.84 -13.13
N GLY A 188 40.56 8.23 -11.96
CA GLY A 188 41.62 7.25 -11.77
C GLY A 188 41.38 5.99 -12.58
N VAL A 189 40.13 5.52 -12.62
CA VAL A 189 39.69 4.37 -13.41
C VAL A 189 39.82 4.66 -14.91
N ILE A 190 39.35 5.81 -15.39
CA ILE A 190 39.41 6.18 -16.80
C ILE A 190 40.87 6.30 -17.27
N LYS A 191 41.73 6.92 -16.45
CA LYS A 191 43.17 7.01 -16.73
C LYS A 191 43.79 5.61 -16.84
N TYR A 192 43.51 4.74 -15.87
CA TYR A 192 43.99 3.35 -15.87
C TYR A 192 43.53 2.59 -17.13
N LEU A 193 42.25 2.67 -17.49
CA LEU A 193 41.71 1.96 -18.66
C LEU A 193 42.28 2.49 -19.99
N ARG A 194 42.59 3.79 -20.09
CA ARG A 194 43.31 4.37 -21.24
C ARG A 194 44.74 3.84 -21.35
N ASP A 195 45.44 3.67 -20.23
CA ASP A 195 46.81 3.12 -20.22
C ASP A 195 46.83 1.61 -20.48
N ALA A 196 45.83 0.87 -19.97
CA ALA A 196 45.59 -0.53 -20.29
C ALA A 196 45.34 -0.73 -21.80
N LEU A 197 44.62 0.20 -22.44
CA LEU A 197 44.33 0.12 -23.88
C LEU A 197 45.59 0.29 -24.76
N LYS A 198 46.58 1.07 -24.31
CA LYS A 198 47.86 1.25 -25.03
C LYS A 198 48.77 0.03 -24.98
N THR A 199 48.64 -0.77 -23.92
CA THR A 199 49.53 -1.90 -23.59
C THR A 199 48.93 -3.27 -23.90
N SER A 200 47.60 -3.34 -24.09
CA SER A 200 46.89 -4.56 -24.47
C SER A 200 46.95 -4.83 -25.97
N PRO A 201 46.82 -6.10 -26.42
CA PRO A 201 46.67 -6.41 -27.83
C PRO A 201 45.49 -5.65 -28.46
N PRO A 202 45.57 -5.30 -29.76
CA PRO A 202 44.43 -4.76 -30.49
C PRO A 202 43.24 -5.71 -30.36
N GLY A 203 42.12 -5.27 -29.76
CA GLY A 203 40.90 -6.07 -29.62
C GLY A 203 40.55 -6.56 -28.20
N SER A 204 41.15 -6.04 -27.13
CA SER A 204 40.69 -6.34 -25.76
C SER A 204 39.31 -5.71 -25.47
N HIS A 205 38.24 -6.44 -25.81
CA HIS A 205 36.85 -6.00 -25.67
C HIS A 205 36.48 -5.61 -24.23
N VAL A 206 37.11 -6.24 -23.23
CA VAL A 206 36.89 -5.97 -21.81
C VAL A 206 37.37 -4.56 -21.42
N VAL A 207 38.53 -4.14 -21.94
CA VAL A 207 39.10 -2.80 -21.67
C VAL A 207 38.29 -1.71 -22.37
N LEU A 208 37.91 -1.94 -23.64
CA LEU A 208 37.06 -1.03 -24.40
C LEU A 208 35.68 -0.87 -23.75
N HIS A 209 35.06 -1.97 -23.32
CA HIS A 209 33.80 -1.98 -22.60
C HIS A 209 33.87 -1.23 -21.27
N GLY A 210 34.94 -1.45 -20.50
CA GLY A 210 35.18 -0.74 -19.25
C GLY A 210 35.36 0.77 -19.43
N LEU A 211 36.12 1.17 -20.44
CA LEU A 211 36.41 2.58 -20.70
C LEU A 211 35.15 3.32 -21.12
N ALA A 212 34.38 2.74 -22.04
CA ALA A 212 33.10 3.31 -22.44
C ALA A 212 32.08 3.38 -21.30
N ALA A 213 32.02 2.35 -20.44
CA ALA A 213 31.17 2.36 -19.25
C ALA A 213 31.53 3.48 -18.28
N SER A 214 32.82 3.66 -18.01
CA SER A 214 33.33 4.66 -17.07
C SER A 214 33.13 6.08 -17.61
N LEU A 215 33.40 6.32 -18.89
CA LEU A 215 33.11 7.60 -19.57
C LEU A 215 31.61 7.91 -19.56
N SER A 216 30.76 6.89 -19.73
CA SER A 216 29.29 7.04 -19.67
C SER A 216 28.82 7.47 -18.28
N ILE A 217 29.38 6.87 -17.22
CA ILE A 217 29.08 7.25 -15.83
C ILE A 217 29.51 8.70 -15.60
N ARG A 218 30.72 9.09 -16.05
CA ARG A 218 31.22 10.46 -15.87
C ARG A 218 30.37 11.48 -16.63
N TYR A 219 29.91 11.14 -17.83
CA TYR A 219 28.97 11.96 -18.58
C TYR A 219 27.63 12.14 -17.86
N MET A 220 27.07 11.08 -17.27
CA MET A 220 25.81 11.19 -16.51
C MET A 220 25.94 12.09 -15.29
N THR A 221 27.13 12.19 -14.70
CA THR A 221 27.41 13.07 -13.56
C THR A 221 27.74 14.51 -13.98
N ASN A 222 28.61 14.71 -14.97
CA ASN A 222 29.22 16.01 -15.28
C ASN A 222 28.85 16.61 -16.65
N TYR A 223 28.14 15.86 -17.50
CA TYR A 223 27.70 16.28 -18.83
C TYR A 223 28.81 16.78 -19.78
N SER A 224 30.00 16.18 -19.68
CA SER A 224 31.11 16.47 -20.59
C SER A 224 30.82 15.94 -22.00
N LYS A 225 30.78 16.84 -22.99
CA LYS A 225 30.61 16.48 -24.40
C LYS A 225 31.78 15.64 -24.94
N ASP A 226 32.99 15.87 -24.44
CA ASP A 226 34.17 15.13 -24.88
C ASP A 226 34.11 13.66 -24.45
N ASP A 227 33.59 13.39 -23.24
CA ASP A 227 33.37 12.02 -22.75
C ASP A 227 32.31 11.29 -23.57
N TYR A 228 31.29 12.04 -24.03
CA TYR A 228 30.23 11.55 -24.90
C TYR A 228 30.79 11.14 -26.27
N ASP A 229 31.61 11.97 -26.91
CA ASP A 229 32.16 11.71 -28.24
C ASP A 229 33.23 10.60 -28.22
N GLU A 230 34.05 10.55 -27.16
CA GLU A 230 35.06 9.48 -26.96
C GLU A 230 34.39 8.14 -26.67
N ALA A 231 33.41 8.09 -25.76
CA ALA A 231 32.68 6.86 -25.48
C ALA A 231 32.04 6.32 -26.76
N MET A 232 31.39 7.16 -27.56
CA MET A 232 30.79 6.76 -28.83
C MET A 232 31.79 6.19 -29.82
N THR A 233 32.92 6.85 -30.02
CA THR A 233 33.94 6.41 -30.98
C THR A 233 34.53 5.05 -30.56
N LEU A 234 34.83 4.90 -29.28
CA LEU A 234 35.28 3.62 -28.71
C LEU A 234 34.22 2.55 -28.90
N LEU A 235 32.96 2.91 -28.68
CA LEU A 235 31.84 2.02 -28.78
C LEU A 235 31.66 1.53 -30.26
N GLU A 236 31.65 2.44 -31.24
CA GLU A 236 31.53 2.13 -32.68
C GLU A 236 32.69 1.27 -33.20
N SER A 237 33.91 1.50 -32.71
CA SER A 237 35.09 0.71 -33.06
C SER A 237 34.96 -0.77 -32.69
N VAL A 238 34.27 -1.09 -31.57
CA VAL A 238 34.00 -2.46 -31.12
C VAL A 238 33.00 -3.17 -32.04
N ILE A 239 32.00 -2.45 -32.55
CA ILE A 239 31.03 -3.01 -33.51
C ILE A 239 31.71 -3.31 -34.85
N ALA A 240 32.59 -2.42 -35.32
CA ALA A 240 33.25 -2.54 -36.62
C ALA A 240 34.30 -3.66 -36.68
N SER A 241 34.83 -4.13 -35.54
CA SER A 241 36.01 -4.97 -35.47
C SER A 241 35.77 -6.49 -35.43
N SER A 242 34.67 -7.06 -35.94
CA SER A 242 34.48 -8.53 -35.79
C SER A 242 33.78 -9.25 -36.96
N PRO A 243 34.40 -10.35 -37.44
CA PRO A 243 33.70 -11.59 -37.75
C PRO A 243 34.16 -12.76 -36.85
N LEU A 244 33.19 -13.63 -36.48
CA LEU A 244 33.27 -15.02 -35.96
C LEU A 244 33.21 -15.27 -34.42
N PRO A 245 32.70 -16.45 -34.00
CA PRO A 245 31.69 -16.60 -32.93
C PRO A 245 32.26 -17.01 -31.57
N ASP A 246 31.62 -16.52 -30.50
CA ASP A 246 31.54 -17.17 -29.18
C ASP A 246 30.49 -16.42 -28.35
N ASP A 247 29.66 -17.12 -27.58
CA ASP A 247 28.52 -16.54 -26.83
C ASP A 247 28.95 -15.41 -25.86
N GLN A 248 30.21 -15.37 -25.46
CA GLN A 248 30.81 -14.34 -24.61
C GLN A 248 30.93 -12.96 -25.32
N ILE A 249 31.17 -12.95 -26.63
CA ILE A 249 31.19 -11.72 -27.44
C ILE A 249 29.76 -11.24 -27.70
N ARG A 250 28.81 -12.16 -27.88
CA ARG A 250 27.37 -11.82 -28.02
C ARG A 250 26.85 -11.15 -26.75
N ALA A 251 27.15 -11.70 -25.58
CA ALA A 251 26.79 -11.10 -24.30
C ALA A 251 27.38 -9.69 -24.14
N SER A 252 28.67 -9.52 -24.48
CA SER A 252 29.36 -8.22 -24.42
C SER A 252 28.77 -7.19 -25.40
N ARG A 253 28.45 -7.61 -26.63
CA ARG A 253 27.77 -6.79 -27.66
C ARG A 253 26.35 -6.40 -27.23
N ASN A 254 25.63 -7.29 -26.56
CA ASN A 254 24.27 -7.01 -26.09
C ASN A 254 24.29 -6.04 -24.90
N ALA A 255 25.19 -6.24 -23.93
CA ALA A 255 25.40 -5.29 -22.84
C ALA A 255 25.76 -3.90 -23.38
N TYR A 256 26.60 -3.85 -24.41
CA TYR A 256 26.94 -2.65 -25.15
C TYR A 256 25.70 -1.96 -25.76
N LEU A 257 24.87 -2.70 -26.51
CA LEU A 257 23.76 -2.12 -27.25
C LEU A 257 22.68 -1.62 -26.29
N GLN A 258 22.51 -2.28 -25.14
CA GLN A 258 21.61 -1.83 -24.08
C GLN A 258 22.05 -0.49 -23.49
N ARG A 259 23.36 -0.28 -23.30
CA ARG A 259 23.89 1.00 -22.81
C ARG A 259 23.74 2.11 -23.84
N LEU A 260 24.06 1.82 -25.09
CA LEU A 260 23.89 2.78 -26.19
C LEU A 260 22.42 3.21 -26.32
N ALA A 261 21.49 2.25 -26.25
CA ALA A 261 20.05 2.55 -26.21
C ALA A 261 19.70 3.47 -25.03
N LYS A 262 20.12 3.14 -23.79
CA LYS A 262 19.86 3.97 -22.61
C LYS A 262 20.42 5.39 -22.74
N TRP A 263 21.58 5.53 -23.37
CA TRP A 263 22.23 6.81 -23.59
C TRP A 263 21.46 7.67 -24.59
N TYR A 264 21.07 7.12 -25.73
CA TYR A 264 20.23 7.82 -26.70
C TYR A 264 18.84 8.15 -26.11
N THR A 265 18.24 7.28 -25.28
CA THR A 265 17.00 7.61 -24.55
C THR A 265 17.18 8.80 -23.62
N THR A 266 18.31 8.85 -22.89
CA THR A 266 18.63 9.96 -21.98
C THR A 266 18.85 11.26 -22.75
N LYS A 267 19.55 11.19 -23.88
CA LYS A 267 19.75 12.35 -24.75
C LYS A 267 18.42 12.84 -25.33
N PHE A 268 17.59 11.94 -25.86
CA PHE A 268 16.25 12.23 -26.37
C PHE A 268 15.38 12.93 -25.32
N SER A 269 15.41 12.50 -24.05
CA SER A 269 14.63 13.16 -22.98
C SER A 269 14.97 14.64 -22.78
N ARG A 270 16.12 15.10 -23.28
CA ARG A 270 16.61 16.48 -23.17
C ARG A 270 16.50 17.25 -24.47
N THR A 271 16.87 16.61 -25.59
CA THR A 271 16.89 17.23 -26.91
C THR A 271 15.51 17.23 -27.56
N ASN A 272 14.69 16.23 -27.21
CA ASN A 272 13.45 15.86 -27.89
C ASN A 272 13.65 15.66 -29.42
N ASP A 273 14.87 15.33 -29.84
CA ASP A 273 15.22 15.07 -31.25
C ASP A 273 14.93 13.61 -31.60
N ILE A 274 14.06 13.39 -32.59
CA ILE A 274 13.68 12.06 -33.04
C ILE A 274 14.86 11.24 -33.55
N LYS A 275 15.93 11.87 -34.06
CA LYS A 275 17.12 11.14 -34.53
C LYS A 275 17.75 10.31 -33.42
N ASP A 276 17.76 10.85 -32.20
CA ASP A 276 18.27 10.13 -31.03
C ASP A 276 17.41 8.88 -30.77
N LEU A 277 16.09 8.98 -30.90
CA LEU A 277 15.17 7.86 -30.72
C LEU A 277 15.24 6.82 -31.86
N GLU A 278 15.51 7.25 -33.10
CA GLU A 278 15.77 6.34 -34.22
C GLU A 278 17.04 5.49 -33.96
N GLU A 279 18.07 6.07 -33.34
CA GLU A 279 19.26 5.32 -32.92
C GLU A 279 18.96 4.34 -31.77
N VAL A 280 18.10 4.72 -30.80
CA VAL A 280 17.59 3.77 -29.77
C VAL A 280 16.93 2.57 -30.45
N ILE A 281 16.00 2.83 -31.38
CA ILE A 281 15.23 1.81 -32.09
C ILE A 281 16.17 0.86 -32.86
N LYS A 282 17.19 1.39 -33.53
CA LYS A 282 18.23 0.56 -34.19
C LYS A 282 18.93 -0.36 -33.19
N CYS A 283 19.35 0.17 -32.05
CA CYS A 283 19.99 -0.64 -31.00
C CYS A 283 19.07 -1.74 -30.49
N ARG A 284 17.80 -1.41 -30.20
CA ARG A 284 16.78 -2.35 -29.72
C ARG A 284 16.46 -3.46 -30.72
N ARG A 285 16.42 -3.16 -32.02
CA ARG A 285 16.22 -4.16 -33.09
C ARG A 285 17.37 -5.15 -33.18
N VAL A 286 18.62 -4.68 -33.09
CA VAL A 286 19.80 -5.57 -33.09
C VAL A 286 19.81 -6.45 -31.85
N LEU A 287 19.47 -5.89 -30.68
CA LEU A 287 19.30 -6.66 -29.45
C LEU A 287 18.25 -7.75 -29.59
N LEU A 288 17.07 -7.41 -30.13
CA LEU A 288 15.97 -8.34 -30.34
C LEU A 288 16.36 -9.49 -31.28
N ALA A 289 17.06 -9.21 -32.38
CA ALA A 289 17.53 -10.24 -33.32
C ALA A 289 18.52 -11.24 -32.71
N SER A 290 19.17 -10.85 -31.61
CA SER A 290 20.14 -11.68 -30.87
C SER A 290 19.60 -12.24 -29.55
N ALA A 291 18.32 -11.98 -29.24
CA ALA A 291 17.72 -12.35 -27.97
C ALA A 291 17.42 -13.85 -27.93
N ASP A 292 17.85 -14.51 -26.86
CA ASP A 292 17.46 -15.88 -26.56
C ASP A 292 16.07 -15.86 -25.91
N THR A 293 15.06 -16.37 -26.61
CA THR A 293 13.67 -16.42 -26.14
C THR A 293 13.46 -17.42 -25.01
N SER A 294 14.41 -18.34 -24.78
CA SER A 294 14.41 -19.26 -23.65
C SER A 294 14.89 -18.61 -22.34
N HIS A 295 15.59 -17.47 -22.42
CA HIS A 295 16.02 -16.71 -21.25
C HIS A 295 14.83 -16.03 -20.55
N PRO A 296 14.73 -16.04 -19.20
CA PRO A 296 13.63 -15.43 -18.45
C PRO A 296 13.38 -13.94 -18.76
N PHE A 297 14.41 -13.22 -19.21
CA PHE A 297 14.33 -11.81 -19.58
C PHE A 297 14.51 -11.55 -21.09
N GLY A 298 14.45 -12.59 -21.92
CA GLY A 298 14.62 -12.50 -23.38
C GLY A 298 13.60 -11.60 -24.09
N PHE A 299 12.46 -11.33 -23.45
CA PHE A 299 11.40 -10.45 -23.96
C PHE A 299 11.73 -8.94 -23.82
N GLN A 300 12.66 -8.56 -22.94
CA GLN A 300 12.92 -7.14 -22.59
C GLN A 300 13.27 -6.27 -23.81
N PRO A 301 14.14 -6.69 -24.77
CA PRO A 301 14.43 -5.90 -25.95
C PRO A 301 13.18 -5.55 -26.77
N ALA A 302 12.27 -6.51 -26.94
CA ALA A 302 11.00 -6.28 -27.65
C ALA A 302 10.06 -5.35 -26.86
N PHE A 303 9.94 -5.52 -25.54
CA PHE A 303 9.13 -4.64 -24.71
C PHE A 303 9.59 -3.17 -24.81
N TYR A 304 10.91 -2.93 -24.65
CA TYR A 304 11.45 -1.58 -24.77
C TYR A 304 11.38 -1.04 -26.20
N LEU A 305 11.59 -1.88 -27.23
CA LEU A 305 11.39 -1.49 -28.62
C LEU A 305 9.96 -0.95 -28.86
N GLY A 306 8.94 -1.65 -28.36
CA GLY A 306 7.55 -1.19 -28.45
C GLY A 306 7.33 0.18 -27.79
N PHE A 307 7.88 0.37 -26.59
CA PHE A 307 7.83 1.67 -25.90
C PHE A 307 8.52 2.79 -26.70
N ASP A 308 9.74 2.53 -27.19
CA ASP A 308 10.54 3.49 -27.94
C ASP A 308 9.87 3.86 -29.29
N LEU A 309 9.26 2.88 -29.97
CA LEU A 309 8.45 3.09 -31.18
C LEU A 309 7.21 3.96 -30.91
N TYR A 310 6.49 3.73 -29.80
CA TYR A 310 5.36 4.58 -29.40
C TYR A 310 5.81 6.04 -29.18
N MET A 311 6.96 6.24 -28.52
CA MET A 311 7.53 7.58 -28.33
C MET A 311 7.93 8.22 -29.67
N ALA A 312 8.46 7.44 -30.63
CA ALA A 312 8.84 7.94 -31.95
C ALA A 312 7.61 8.36 -32.75
N PHE A 313 6.52 7.61 -32.65
CA PHE A 313 5.22 8.04 -33.15
C PHE A 313 4.78 9.37 -32.50
N LYS A 314 4.88 9.53 -31.17
CA LYS A 314 4.46 10.76 -30.49
C LYS A 314 5.22 12.01 -30.97
N CYS A 315 6.48 11.86 -31.37
CA CYS A 315 7.30 12.98 -31.86
C CYS A 315 7.16 13.23 -33.37
N SER A 316 6.91 12.20 -34.19
CA SER A 316 6.83 12.34 -35.66
C SER A 316 5.44 12.28 -36.26
N ASN A 317 4.46 11.76 -35.53
CA ASN A 317 3.14 11.34 -36.03
C ASN A 317 3.20 10.33 -37.19
N LYS A 318 4.32 9.61 -37.39
CA LYS A 318 4.42 8.55 -38.40
C LYS A 318 3.71 7.27 -37.92
N MET A 319 2.62 6.91 -38.59
CA MET A 319 1.79 5.74 -38.22
C MET A 319 2.54 4.41 -38.22
N GLU A 320 3.57 4.27 -39.07
CA GLU A 320 4.41 3.05 -39.15
C GLU A 320 5.01 2.66 -37.79
N TYR A 321 5.50 3.63 -37.01
CA TYR A 321 6.03 3.36 -35.67
C TYR A 321 4.94 2.91 -34.69
N LEU A 322 3.72 3.44 -34.83
CA LEU A 322 2.62 3.06 -33.95
C LEU A 322 2.14 1.63 -34.25
N ASP A 323 2.02 1.28 -35.52
CA ASP A 323 1.63 -0.07 -35.94
C ASP A 323 2.72 -1.10 -35.58
N GLU A 324 3.99 -0.77 -35.79
CA GLU A 324 5.12 -1.64 -35.38
C GLU A 324 5.17 -1.82 -33.86
N SER A 325 4.93 -0.75 -33.08
CA SER A 325 4.85 -0.83 -31.61
C SER A 325 3.82 -1.88 -31.16
N ILE A 326 2.63 -1.83 -31.75
CA ILE A 326 1.53 -2.76 -31.43
C ILE A 326 1.94 -4.19 -31.80
N THR A 327 2.46 -4.42 -33.01
CA THR A 327 2.90 -5.76 -33.44
C THR A 327 3.97 -6.34 -32.52
N VAL A 328 5.00 -5.55 -32.18
CA VAL A 328 6.09 -6.00 -31.31
C VAL A 328 5.57 -6.33 -29.90
N LEU A 329 4.72 -5.48 -29.32
CA LEU A 329 4.19 -5.71 -27.97
C LEU A 329 3.19 -6.86 -27.91
N CYS A 330 2.39 -7.10 -28.95
CA CYS A 330 1.54 -8.30 -29.02
C CYS A 330 2.39 -9.57 -29.05
N GLY A 331 3.51 -9.57 -29.80
CA GLY A 331 4.46 -10.68 -29.78
C GLY A 331 5.08 -10.93 -28.40
N VAL A 332 5.29 -9.88 -27.59
CA VAL A 332 5.77 -10.02 -26.20
C VAL A 332 4.76 -10.73 -25.31
N LEU A 333 3.45 -10.49 -25.48
CA LEU A 333 2.40 -11.16 -24.70
C LEU A 333 2.31 -12.66 -24.95
N GLU A 334 2.75 -13.13 -26.12
CA GLU A 334 2.75 -14.54 -26.47
C GLU A 334 3.94 -15.30 -25.84
N MET A 335 4.95 -14.59 -25.34
CA MET A 335 6.17 -15.18 -24.76
C MET A 335 5.93 -15.67 -23.32
N GLN A 336 6.19 -16.95 -23.06
CA GLN A 336 6.06 -17.51 -21.71
C GLN A 336 6.92 -16.80 -20.66
N SER A 337 8.13 -16.35 -21.04
CA SER A 337 9.05 -15.63 -20.17
C SER A 337 8.53 -14.23 -19.77
N ALA A 338 7.64 -13.63 -20.57
CA ALA A 338 7.06 -12.31 -20.29
C ALA A 338 5.85 -12.35 -19.35
N ARG A 339 5.44 -13.53 -18.87
CA ARG A 339 4.18 -13.70 -18.12
C ARG A 339 4.13 -12.86 -16.82
N GLY A 340 5.26 -12.71 -16.13
CA GLY A 340 5.36 -11.84 -14.95
C GLY A 340 5.32 -10.33 -15.27
N TYR A 341 5.41 -9.95 -16.54
CA TYR A 341 5.44 -8.57 -17.03
C TYR A 341 4.19 -8.17 -17.83
N HIS A 342 3.21 -9.07 -17.97
CA HIS A 342 1.99 -8.84 -18.75
C HIS A 342 1.28 -7.53 -18.42
N PHE A 343 1.20 -7.15 -17.13
CA PHE A 343 0.62 -5.87 -16.72
C PHE A 343 1.24 -4.67 -17.45
N PHE A 344 2.57 -4.58 -17.48
CA PHE A 344 3.28 -3.48 -18.13
C PHE A 344 3.10 -3.51 -19.65
N VAL A 345 3.11 -4.71 -20.25
CA VAL A 345 2.91 -4.87 -21.70
C VAL A 345 1.50 -4.44 -22.10
N ILE A 346 0.47 -4.87 -21.37
CA ILE A 346 -0.93 -4.49 -21.59
C ILE A 346 -1.11 -2.98 -21.46
N GLN A 347 -0.50 -2.34 -20.45
CA GLN A 347 -0.53 -0.88 -20.29
C GLN A 347 0.07 -0.14 -21.49
N GLN A 348 1.17 -0.63 -22.06
CA GLN A 348 1.77 -0.01 -23.26
C GLN A 348 0.96 -0.28 -24.54
N LEU A 349 0.40 -1.47 -24.69
CA LEU A 349 -0.52 -1.79 -25.79
C LEU A 349 -1.77 -0.94 -25.72
N TYR A 350 -2.36 -0.78 -24.54
CA TYR A 350 -3.50 0.10 -24.31
C TYR A 350 -3.22 1.52 -24.79
N LYS A 351 -2.06 2.10 -24.44
CA LYS A 351 -1.66 3.43 -24.92
C LYS A 351 -1.53 3.51 -26.43
N SER A 352 -0.93 2.50 -27.05
CA SER A 352 -0.70 2.45 -28.50
C SER A 352 -2.02 2.26 -29.27
N LEU A 353 -2.82 1.26 -28.90
CA LEU A 353 -4.13 0.98 -29.51
C LEU A 353 -5.11 2.14 -29.28
N SER A 354 -5.14 2.75 -28.08
CA SER A 354 -6.02 3.90 -27.81
C SER A 354 -5.67 5.10 -28.68
N GLN A 355 -4.38 5.30 -28.94
CA GLN A 355 -3.92 6.36 -29.82
C GLN A 355 -4.29 6.08 -31.28
N ARG A 356 -4.15 4.84 -31.74
CA ARG A 356 -4.57 4.42 -33.09
C ARG A 356 -6.08 4.53 -33.28
N PHE A 357 -6.85 4.09 -32.28
CA PHE A 357 -8.30 4.25 -32.24
C PHE A 357 -8.72 5.72 -32.34
N ARG A 358 -8.06 6.61 -31.57
CA ARG A 358 -8.36 8.05 -31.61
C ARG A 358 -8.11 8.67 -32.98
N LEU A 359 -7.07 8.23 -33.70
CA LEU A 359 -6.71 8.77 -35.01
C LEU A 359 -7.54 8.19 -36.15
N LEU A 360 -7.88 6.90 -36.10
CA LEU A 360 -8.46 6.17 -37.22
C LEU A 360 -9.93 5.75 -37.00
N GLY A 361 -10.43 5.81 -35.76
CA GLY A 361 -11.79 5.40 -35.40
C GLY A 361 -12.06 3.89 -35.54
N ARG A 362 -11.02 3.04 -35.59
CA ARG A 362 -11.14 1.60 -35.82
C ARG A 362 -11.70 0.87 -34.60
N ARG A 363 -12.96 0.44 -34.64
CA ARG A 363 -13.58 -0.32 -33.53
C ARG A 363 -12.82 -1.58 -33.13
N GLN A 364 -12.13 -2.22 -34.07
CA GLN A 364 -11.26 -3.37 -33.78
C GLN A 364 -10.19 -3.06 -32.72
N ASP A 365 -9.62 -1.85 -32.73
CA ASP A 365 -8.62 -1.46 -31.73
C ASP A 365 -9.24 -1.38 -30.32
N LEU A 366 -10.50 -0.94 -30.23
CA LEU A 366 -11.25 -0.92 -28.97
C LEU A 366 -11.54 -2.34 -28.48
N ASP A 367 -12.02 -3.22 -29.37
CA ASP A 367 -12.32 -4.61 -29.00
C ASP A 367 -11.04 -5.34 -28.54
N GLU A 368 -9.91 -5.10 -29.20
CA GLU A 368 -8.59 -5.62 -28.81
C GLU A 368 -8.15 -5.09 -27.43
N ILE A 369 -8.32 -3.80 -27.15
CA ILE A 369 -8.07 -3.22 -25.82
C ILE A 369 -8.91 -3.92 -24.74
N ILE A 370 -10.20 -4.17 -25.00
CA ILE A 370 -11.09 -4.82 -24.05
C ILE A 370 -10.65 -6.27 -23.76
N GLU A 371 -10.26 -7.02 -24.79
CA GLU A 371 -9.73 -8.38 -24.61
C GLU A 371 -8.39 -8.40 -23.85
N LEU A 372 -7.50 -7.44 -24.11
CA LEU A 372 -6.25 -7.30 -23.37
C LEU A 372 -6.49 -7.02 -21.88
N PHE A 373 -7.47 -6.16 -21.55
CA PHE A 373 -7.85 -5.96 -20.16
C PHE A 373 -8.41 -7.23 -19.53
N ARG A 374 -9.31 -7.96 -20.22
CA ARG A 374 -9.85 -9.24 -19.74
C ARG A 374 -8.76 -10.26 -19.48
N LEU A 375 -7.75 -10.33 -20.34
CA LEU A 375 -6.57 -11.20 -20.18
C LEU A 375 -5.81 -10.83 -18.89
N GLY A 376 -5.38 -9.58 -18.76
CA GLY A 376 -4.57 -9.13 -17.62
C GLY A 376 -5.29 -9.22 -16.28
N VAL A 377 -6.57 -8.87 -16.26
CA VAL A 377 -7.43 -8.92 -15.06
C VAL A 377 -7.65 -10.35 -14.55
N ASN A 378 -7.61 -11.34 -15.44
CA ASN A 378 -7.75 -12.76 -15.08
C ASN A 378 -6.40 -13.49 -14.91
N ASP A 379 -5.27 -12.82 -15.14
CA ASP A 379 -3.94 -13.43 -14.96
C ASP A 379 -3.60 -13.57 -13.47
N LYS A 380 -3.58 -14.82 -12.99
CA LYS A 380 -3.31 -15.14 -11.58
C LYS A 380 -1.89 -14.79 -11.14
N LEU A 381 -0.93 -14.68 -12.06
CA LEU A 381 0.45 -14.30 -11.74
C LEU A 381 0.61 -12.79 -11.55
N THR A 382 -0.32 -12.00 -12.07
CA THR A 382 -0.33 -10.55 -11.89
C THR A 382 -0.81 -10.19 -10.49
N LYS A 383 -0.14 -9.22 -9.86
CA LYS A 383 -0.50 -8.74 -8.52
C LYS A 383 -1.96 -8.26 -8.49
N VAL A 384 -2.63 -8.43 -7.36
CA VAL A 384 -4.06 -8.04 -7.23
C VAL A 384 -4.24 -6.53 -7.45
N SER A 385 -3.29 -5.70 -6.99
CA SER A 385 -3.26 -4.25 -7.25
C SER A 385 -3.27 -3.92 -8.74
N ASP A 386 -2.46 -4.63 -9.50
CA ASP A 386 -2.22 -4.40 -10.92
C ASP A 386 -3.43 -4.88 -11.74
N ARG A 387 -4.01 -6.03 -11.35
CA ARG A 387 -5.31 -6.50 -11.87
C ARG A 387 -6.44 -5.51 -11.59
N PHE A 388 -6.48 -4.93 -10.40
CA PHE A 388 -7.48 -3.93 -10.04
C PHE A 388 -7.34 -2.68 -10.91
N ALA A 389 -6.12 -2.15 -11.07
CA ALA A 389 -5.86 -1.03 -11.97
C ALA A 389 -6.33 -1.29 -13.41
N LEU A 390 -6.00 -2.47 -13.97
CA LEU A 390 -6.49 -2.86 -15.30
C LEU A 390 -8.02 -2.95 -15.37
N SER A 391 -8.69 -3.38 -14.31
CA SER A 391 -10.16 -3.44 -14.29
C SER A 391 -10.81 -2.05 -14.22
N CYS A 392 -10.16 -1.07 -13.59
CA CYS A 392 -10.58 0.33 -13.60
C CYS A 392 -10.43 0.93 -15.00
N ASP A 393 -9.27 0.73 -15.64
CA ASP A 393 -9.01 1.17 -17.01
C ASP A 393 -10.01 0.53 -18.00
N TRP A 394 -10.31 -0.76 -17.81
CA TRP A 394 -11.32 -1.48 -18.57
C TRP A 394 -12.70 -0.82 -18.44
N ALA A 395 -13.16 -0.57 -17.22
CA ALA A 395 -14.49 -0.02 -17.00
C ALA A 395 -14.64 1.40 -17.55
N SER A 396 -13.64 2.26 -17.33
CA SER A 396 -13.61 3.63 -17.87
C SER A 396 -13.60 3.64 -19.41
N THR A 397 -12.76 2.81 -20.02
CA THR A 397 -12.67 2.69 -21.48
C THR A 397 -13.96 2.12 -22.07
N ALA A 398 -14.49 1.04 -21.48
CA ALA A 398 -15.73 0.43 -21.90
C ALA A 398 -16.91 1.42 -21.80
N ARG A 399 -16.96 2.21 -20.72
CA ARG A 399 -18.05 3.18 -20.51
C ARG A 399 -17.99 4.31 -21.51
N SER A 400 -16.80 4.90 -21.70
CA SER A 400 -16.55 5.95 -22.68
C SER A 400 -16.95 5.54 -24.09
N ALA A 401 -16.70 4.27 -24.44
CA ALA A 401 -17.02 3.73 -25.75
C ALA A 401 -18.41 3.08 -25.86
N ARG A 402 -19.21 3.07 -24.79
CA ARG A 402 -20.51 2.38 -24.69
C ARG A 402 -20.44 0.90 -25.08
N HIS A 403 -19.35 0.25 -24.71
CA HIS A 403 -19.13 -1.17 -24.97
C HIS A 403 -20.05 -2.02 -24.07
N PRO A 404 -20.60 -3.17 -24.52
CA PRO A 404 -21.51 -3.99 -23.71
C PRO A 404 -20.87 -4.58 -22.43
N SER A 405 -19.54 -4.67 -22.37
CA SER A 405 -18.82 -5.23 -21.21
C SER A 405 -18.66 -4.30 -20.01
N VAL A 406 -19.29 -3.11 -20.01
CA VAL A 406 -19.14 -2.11 -18.94
C VAL A 406 -19.48 -2.70 -17.57
N SER A 407 -20.63 -3.38 -17.46
CA SER A 407 -21.05 -3.98 -16.20
C SER A 407 -20.09 -5.06 -15.72
N ASP A 408 -19.58 -5.91 -16.62
CA ASP A 408 -18.62 -6.96 -16.29
C ASP A 408 -17.32 -6.38 -15.73
N ALA A 409 -16.83 -5.29 -16.35
CA ALA A 409 -15.63 -4.58 -15.93
C ALA A 409 -15.78 -4.03 -14.51
N TYR A 410 -16.89 -3.33 -14.24
CA TYR A 410 -17.19 -2.80 -12.91
C TYR A 410 -17.33 -3.91 -11.86
N GLN A 411 -18.05 -4.99 -12.16
CA GLN A 411 -18.21 -6.12 -11.24
C GLN A 411 -16.86 -6.77 -10.91
N LYS A 412 -16.00 -6.90 -11.91
CA LYS A 412 -14.66 -7.46 -11.71
C LYS A 412 -13.78 -6.57 -10.85
N ALA A 413 -13.83 -5.25 -11.04
CA ALA A 413 -13.14 -4.29 -10.19
C ALA A 413 -13.65 -4.35 -8.74
N MET A 414 -14.97 -4.39 -8.53
CA MET A 414 -15.59 -4.53 -7.21
C MET A 414 -15.19 -5.84 -6.51
N SER A 415 -15.04 -6.93 -7.25
CA SER A 415 -14.53 -8.19 -6.70
C SER A 415 -13.05 -8.09 -6.32
N LEU A 416 -12.22 -7.48 -7.17
CA LEU A 416 -10.78 -7.36 -6.93
C LEU A 416 -10.43 -6.45 -5.75
N ILE A 417 -11.16 -5.35 -5.54
CA ILE A 417 -10.96 -4.51 -4.35
C ILE A 417 -11.26 -5.28 -3.07
N GLN A 418 -12.32 -6.10 -3.07
CA GLN A 418 -12.66 -6.97 -1.93
C GLN A 418 -11.58 -8.03 -1.68
N THR A 419 -11.07 -8.70 -2.72
CA THR A 419 -9.98 -9.67 -2.57
C THR A 419 -8.67 -9.03 -2.10
N SER A 420 -8.34 -7.85 -2.63
CA SER A 420 -7.18 -7.06 -2.20
C SER A 420 -7.29 -6.66 -0.72
N PHE A 421 -8.50 -6.39 -0.27
CA PHE A 421 -8.79 -5.99 1.08
C PHE A 421 -8.65 -7.17 2.07
N VAL A 422 -9.30 -8.31 1.75
CA VAL A 422 -9.30 -9.53 2.58
C VAL A 422 -7.90 -10.13 2.74
N SER A 423 -6.99 -9.93 1.78
CA SER A 423 -5.61 -10.44 1.83
C SER A 423 -4.64 -9.53 2.62
N ALA A 424 -5.12 -8.46 3.24
CA ALA A 424 -4.33 -7.63 4.12
C ALA A 424 -4.61 -8.00 5.59
N PRO A 425 -3.58 -8.37 6.38
CA PRO A 425 -3.77 -8.96 7.71
C PRO A 425 -4.26 -7.98 8.76
N THR A 426 -3.99 -6.67 8.63
CA THR A 426 -4.30 -5.69 9.68
C THR A 426 -5.07 -4.50 9.11
N LEU A 427 -5.89 -3.84 9.95
CA LEU A 427 -6.63 -2.62 9.58
C LEU A 427 -5.72 -1.53 9.00
N GLN A 428 -4.51 -1.40 9.55
CA GLN A 428 -3.56 -0.39 9.08
C GLN A 428 -3.07 -0.69 7.66
N VAL A 429 -2.79 -1.96 7.35
CA VAL A 429 -2.36 -2.39 6.00
C VAL A 429 -3.51 -2.30 5.02
N GLN A 430 -4.71 -2.68 5.43
CA GLN A 430 -5.95 -2.52 4.65
C GLN A 430 -6.19 -1.05 4.28
N HIS A 431 -6.14 -0.15 5.27
CA HIS A 431 -6.23 1.29 5.05
C HIS A 431 -5.12 1.79 4.11
N SER A 432 -3.88 1.36 4.32
CA SER A 432 -2.74 1.75 3.47
C SER A 432 -2.94 1.30 2.00
N ARG A 433 -3.54 0.11 1.78
CA ARG A 433 -3.90 -0.35 0.43
C ARG A 433 -5.00 0.49 -0.19
N LEU A 434 -6.05 0.85 0.57
CA LEU A 434 -7.10 1.74 0.06
C LEU A 434 -6.54 3.13 -0.28
N VAL A 435 -5.65 3.68 0.55
CA VAL A 435 -4.97 4.96 0.28
C VAL A 435 -4.08 4.86 -0.96
N ALA A 436 -3.36 3.75 -1.15
CA ALA A 436 -2.57 3.52 -2.35
C ALA A 436 -3.40 3.42 -3.64
N MET A 437 -4.71 3.13 -3.54
CA MET A 437 -5.64 3.10 -4.68
C MET A 437 -6.25 4.47 -5.01
N ARG A 438 -5.98 5.51 -4.19
CA ARG A 438 -6.49 6.87 -4.39
C ARG A 438 -6.07 7.41 -5.75
N GLY A 439 -7.03 7.90 -6.53
CA GLY A 439 -6.79 8.45 -7.87
C GLY A 439 -6.68 7.41 -8.98
N VAL A 440 -6.70 6.11 -8.67
CA VAL A 440 -6.77 5.03 -9.68
C VAL A 440 -8.17 4.42 -9.74
N GLY A 441 -8.82 4.22 -8.58
CA GLY A 441 -10.13 3.54 -8.51
C GLY A 441 -10.92 3.77 -7.23
N ASP A 442 -10.58 4.76 -6.40
CA ASP A 442 -11.30 5.07 -5.16
C ASP A 442 -12.75 5.51 -5.39
N LYS A 443 -13.05 6.09 -6.56
CA LYS A 443 -14.41 6.46 -6.97
C LYS A 443 -15.19 5.34 -7.67
N MET A 444 -14.60 4.16 -7.82
CA MET A 444 -15.15 3.06 -8.63
C MET A 444 -16.58 2.64 -8.23
N PRO A 445 -16.94 2.55 -6.93
CA PRO A 445 -18.32 2.25 -6.54
C PRO A 445 -19.31 3.34 -6.96
N LEU A 446 -18.90 4.62 -6.86
CA LEU A 446 -19.72 5.77 -7.24
C LEU A 446 -19.90 5.84 -8.78
N ASP A 447 -18.83 5.50 -9.50
CA ASP A 447 -18.83 5.40 -10.95
C ASP A 447 -19.79 4.30 -11.42
N TYR A 448 -19.66 3.09 -10.88
CA TYR A 448 -20.56 1.99 -11.23
C TYR A 448 -22.02 2.29 -10.88
N ALA A 449 -22.27 2.86 -9.70
CA ALA A 449 -23.61 3.27 -9.31
C ALA A 449 -24.19 4.32 -10.27
N SER A 450 -23.38 5.30 -10.72
CA SER A 450 -23.83 6.29 -11.70
C SER A 450 -24.18 5.66 -13.06
N TYR A 451 -23.43 4.65 -13.51
CA TYR A 451 -23.75 3.88 -14.71
C TYR A 451 -25.06 3.10 -14.54
N GLN A 452 -25.26 2.44 -13.40
CA GLN A 452 -26.50 1.72 -13.11
C GLN A 452 -27.71 2.67 -13.06
N ILE A 453 -27.56 3.86 -12.48
CA ILE A 453 -28.62 4.90 -12.48
C ILE A 453 -28.92 5.38 -13.90
N GLU A 454 -27.89 5.57 -14.73
CA GLU A 454 -28.05 5.91 -16.16
C GLU A 454 -28.87 4.85 -16.91
N MET A 455 -28.67 3.58 -16.58
CA MET A 455 -29.42 2.44 -17.14
C MET A 455 -30.79 2.20 -16.47
N GLY A 456 -31.21 3.05 -15.52
CA GLY A 456 -32.49 2.91 -14.79
C GLY A 456 -32.51 1.82 -13.70
N GLN A 457 -31.35 1.30 -13.31
CA GLN A 457 -31.17 0.20 -12.36
C GLN A 457 -30.95 0.73 -10.93
N PHE A 458 -31.89 1.52 -10.39
CA PHE A 458 -31.71 2.23 -9.11
C PHE A 458 -31.48 1.30 -7.92
N THR A 459 -32.18 0.17 -7.87
CA THR A 459 -32.01 -0.89 -6.87
C THR A 459 -30.56 -1.39 -6.81
N GLN A 460 -29.99 -1.72 -7.98
CA GLN A 460 -28.62 -2.23 -8.07
C GLN A 460 -27.59 -1.14 -7.75
N ALA A 461 -27.86 0.11 -8.14
CA ALA A 461 -27.02 1.25 -7.78
C ALA A 461 -26.90 1.41 -6.26
N ILE A 462 -28.01 1.29 -5.52
CA ILE A 462 -28.01 1.36 -4.06
C ILE A 462 -27.22 0.18 -3.45
N GLU A 463 -27.39 -1.03 -3.97
CA GLU A 463 -26.62 -2.20 -3.54
C GLU A 463 -25.11 -2.02 -3.81
N THR A 464 -24.75 -1.42 -4.95
CA THR A 464 -23.36 -1.12 -5.30
C THR A 464 -22.75 -0.09 -4.35
N LEU A 465 -23.47 0.99 -4.07
CA LEU A 465 -23.03 2.02 -3.11
C LEU A 465 -22.89 1.46 -1.69
N GLU A 466 -23.72 0.50 -1.30
CA GLU A 466 -23.60 -0.18 -0.01
C GLU A 466 -22.40 -1.13 0.03
N ARG A 467 -22.13 -1.84 -1.07
CA ARG A 467 -21.04 -2.83 -1.15
C ARG A 467 -19.66 -2.20 -1.25
N GLY A 468 -19.55 -1.01 -1.82
CA GLY A 468 -18.28 -0.36 -2.11
C GLY A 468 -17.81 0.69 -1.11
N ARG A 469 -18.55 0.91 -0.01
CA ARG A 469 -18.24 1.94 0.98
C ARG A 469 -18.10 1.35 2.38
N ALA A 470 -17.37 2.05 3.23
CA ALA A 470 -17.04 1.60 4.58
C ALA A 470 -16.54 0.15 4.62
N LEU A 471 -15.66 -0.23 3.68
CA LEU A 471 -15.13 -1.58 3.54
C LEU A 471 -14.45 -2.05 4.83
N LEU A 472 -13.68 -1.17 5.47
CA LEU A 472 -13.01 -1.44 6.75
C LEU A 472 -14.01 -1.81 7.85
N TRP A 473 -15.08 -1.04 7.95
CA TRP A 473 -16.10 -1.27 8.96
C TRP A 473 -17.03 -2.43 8.63
N SER A 474 -17.27 -2.69 7.35
CA SER A 474 -18.09 -3.80 6.86
C SER A 474 -17.44 -5.14 7.18
N GLU A 475 -16.13 -5.28 6.92
CA GLU A 475 -15.39 -6.49 7.28
C GLU A 475 -15.39 -6.71 8.80
N MET A 476 -15.04 -5.67 9.57
CA MET A 476 -15.02 -5.74 11.03
C MET A 476 -16.37 -6.14 11.62
N ARG A 477 -17.47 -5.66 11.02
CA ARG A 477 -18.82 -6.07 11.40
C ARG A 477 -19.11 -7.51 11.00
N GLY A 478 -18.68 -7.93 9.82
CA GLY A 478 -18.80 -9.31 9.34
C GLY A 478 -18.17 -10.33 10.30
N LEU A 479 -17.07 -9.95 10.97
CA LEU A 479 -16.44 -10.76 12.01
C LEU A 479 -17.23 -10.77 13.33
N ARG A 480 -17.94 -9.68 13.65
CA ARG A 480 -18.69 -9.49 14.91
C ARG A 480 -20.17 -9.89 14.85
N ASN A 481 -20.65 -10.47 13.76
CA ASN A 481 -22.05 -10.84 13.61
C ASN A 481 -22.52 -11.80 14.72
N SER A 482 -23.72 -11.55 15.27
CA SER A 482 -24.30 -12.40 16.31
C SER A 482 -24.54 -13.82 15.78
N MET A 483 -24.10 -14.80 16.57
CA MET A 483 -24.29 -16.22 16.30
C MET A 483 -25.53 -16.78 17.02
N ASP A 484 -26.37 -15.96 17.66
CA ASP A 484 -27.46 -16.43 18.52
C ASP A 484 -28.54 -17.21 17.77
N HIS A 485 -28.81 -16.82 16.52
CA HIS A 485 -29.74 -17.57 15.69
C HIS A 485 -29.12 -18.92 15.31
N LEU A 486 -27.88 -18.92 14.80
CA LEU A 486 -27.18 -20.14 14.40
C LEU A 486 -26.95 -21.08 15.58
N SER A 487 -26.65 -20.58 16.78
CA SER A 487 -26.38 -21.39 17.97
C SER A 487 -27.61 -22.19 18.42
N ARG A 488 -28.82 -21.65 18.21
CA ARG A 488 -30.10 -22.34 18.48
C ARG A 488 -30.36 -23.49 17.51
N PHE A 489 -29.88 -23.41 16.28
CA PHE A 489 -30.06 -24.45 15.25
C PHE A 489 -28.90 -25.45 15.20
N ASN A 490 -27.66 -24.97 15.30
CA ASN A 490 -26.43 -25.75 15.23
C ASN A 490 -25.31 -25.11 16.07
N SER A 491 -25.31 -25.45 17.37
CA SER A 491 -24.31 -24.94 18.33
C SER A 491 -22.85 -25.27 17.96
N PRO A 492 -22.49 -26.48 17.45
CA PRO A 492 -21.13 -26.77 17.02
C PRO A 492 -20.62 -25.87 15.90
N LEU A 493 -21.40 -25.65 14.83
CA LEU A 493 -21.01 -24.76 13.73
C LEU A 493 -20.91 -23.30 14.19
N ALA A 494 -21.86 -22.85 15.01
CA ALA A 494 -21.83 -21.51 15.60
C ALA A 494 -20.55 -21.27 16.42
N THR A 495 -20.15 -22.24 17.25
CA THR A 495 -18.97 -22.13 18.12
C THR A 495 -17.68 -22.10 17.29
N LYS A 496 -17.57 -22.96 16.27
CA LYS A 496 -16.40 -22.98 15.37
C LYS A 496 -16.26 -21.68 14.59
N LEU A 497 -17.34 -21.19 13.98
CA LEU A 497 -17.31 -19.95 13.23
C LEU A 497 -17.02 -18.75 14.13
N ALA A 498 -17.57 -18.71 15.36
CA ALA A 498 -17.28 -17.68 16.33
C ALA A 498 -15.80 -17.64 16.72
N ALA A 499 -15.16 -18.80 16.92
CA ALA A 499 -13.74 -18.91 17.24
C ALA A 499 -12.87 -18.39 16.08
N ILE A 500 -13.15 -18.81 14.83
CA ILE A 500 -12.41 -18.33 13.65
C ILE A 500 -12.59 -16.82 13.45
N ASN A 501 -13.81 -16.31 13.59
CA ASN A 501 -14.07 -14.87 13.50
C ASN A 501 -13.31 -14.09 14.58
N GLN A 502 -13.21 -14.63 15.81
CA GLN A 502 -12.46 -14.02 16.90
C GLN A 502 -10.95 -14.02 16.61
N ASP A 503 -10.41 -15.10 16.05
CA ASP A 503 -9.01 -15.18 15.65
C ASP A 503 -8.69 -14.21 14.52
N LEU A 504 -9.55 -14.14 13.49
CA LEU A 504 -9.44 -13.16 12.41
C LEU A 504 -9.53 -11.73 12.95
N GLU A 505 -10.49 -11.44 13.84
CA GLU A 505 -10.62 -10.11 14.45
C GLU A 505 -9.36 -9.73 15.23
N SER A 506 -8.79 -10.67 16.00
CA SER A 506 -7.55 -10.43 16.75
C SER A 506 -6.36 -10.11 15.83
N LEU A 507 -6.31 -10.77 14.67
CA LEU A 507 -5.29 -10.58 13.65
C LEU A 507 -5.48 -9.23 12.95
N THR A 508 -6.69 -8.92 12.50
CA THR A 508 -7.09 -7.63 11.91
C THR A 508 -6.79 -6.44 12.84
N MET A 509 -6.97 -6.65 14.15
CA MET A 509 -6.70 -5.67 15.20
C MET A 509 -5.25 -5.63 15.68
N SER A 510 -4.36 -6.50 15.19
CA SER A 510 -2.97 -6.50 15.61
C SER A 510 -2.25 -5.25 15.08
N VAL A 511 -1.44 -4.63 15.95
CA VAL A 511 -0.72 -3.40 15.61
C VAL A 511 0.56 -3.78 14.87
N THR A 512 0.69 -3.35 13.61
CA THR A 512 2.00 -3.35 12.92
C THR A 512 2.19 -2.09 12.09
N PRO A 513 2.98 -1.13 12.59
CA PRO A 513 3.62 -0.14 11.73
C PRO A 513 5.05 0.08 12.20
N SER A 514 6.02 -0.71 11.71
CA SER A 514 7.47 -0.48 11.92
C SER A 514 7.89 -0.09 13.36
N GLY A 515 8.13 -1.09 14.20
CA GLY A 515 8.68 -0.87 15.54
C GLY A 515 8.62 -2.14 16.39
N THR A 516 9.71 -2.92 16.35
CA THR A 516 10.11 -4.00 17.27
C THR A 516 9.02 -4.98 17.71
N ILE A 517 9.14 -6.25 17.29
CA ILE A 517 8.44 -7.37 17.92
C ILE A 517 8.76 -7.32 19.41
N GLY A 518 7.74 -7.09 20.25
CA GLY A 518 7.82 -7.45 21.64
C GLY A 518 8.05 -8.95 21.70
N ILE A 519 9.30 -9.34 21.99
CA ILE A 519 9.65 -10.70 22.37
C ILE A 519 8.88 -10.98 23.67
N SER A 520 7.69 -11.54 23.55
CA SER A 520 7.14 -12.36 24.62
C SER A 520 7.76 -13.74 24.47
N ASP A 521 8.70 -13.99 25.36
CA ASP A 521 9.38 -15.25 25.60
C ASP A 521 8.35 -16.39 25.77
N ALA A 522 8.26 -17.26 24.77
CA ALA A 522 7.73 -18.62 24.89
C ALA A 522 8.33 -19.43 23.73
N GLY A 523 9.37 -20.20 24.09
CA GLY A 523 10.24 -20.87 23.13
C GLY A 523 9.61 -22.02 22.32
N SER A 524 10.47 -22.52 21.44
CA SER A 524 10.44 -23.74 20.64
C SER A 524 9.97 -23.63 19.16
N GLN A 525 10.97 -23.78 18.27
CA GLN A 525 11.00 -24.51 16.97
C GLN A 525 10.08 -23.97 15.84
N VAL A 526 10.47 -23.72 14.59
CA VAL A 526 11.42 -24.34 13.65
C VAL A 526 11.83 -23.30 12.58
N ASP A 527 13.01 -23.54 12.02
CA ASP A 527 13.66 -23.04 10.80
C ASP A 527 12.75 -22.96 9.55
N ASP A 528 12.19 -21.77 9.25
CA ASP A 528 11.55 -21.48 7.96
C ASP A 528 11.79 -19.99 7.66
N GLY A 529 12.53 -19.66 6.60
CA GLY A 529 13.09 -18.33 6.31
C GLY A 529 12.09 -17.20 6.01
N MET A 530 10.88 -17.26 6.56
CA MET A 530 9.80 -16.31 6.34
C MET A 530 9.77 -15.20 7.39
N ASP A 531 9.61 -13.96 6.93
CA ASP A 531 9.51 -12.80 7.82
C ASP A 531 8.22 -12.83 8.68
N PRO A 532 8.18 -12.07 9.79
CA PRO A 532 7.02 -12.01 10.69
C PRO A 532 5.69 -11.59 10.02
N PHE A 533 5.74 -10.79 8.95
CA PHE A 533 4.57 -10.36 8.20
C PHE A 533 4.05 -11.47 7.29
N GLY A 534 4.93 -12.22 6.62
CA GLY A 534 4.60 -13.40 5.84
C GLY A 534 3.84 -14.44 6.67
N ARG A 535 4.25 -14.65 7.92
CA ARG A 535 3.52 -15.51 8.87
C ARG A 535 2.09 -15.06 9.15
N LEU A 536 1.86 -13.74 9.29
CA LEU A 536 0.52 -13.19 9.51
C LEU A 536 -0.38 -13.40 8.29
N VAL A 537 0.16 -13.19 7.08
CA VAL A 537 -0.58 -13.39 5.83
C VAL A 537 -0.98 -14.87 5.65
N VAL A 538 -0.05 -15.80 5.87
CA VAL A 538 -0.34 -17.24 5.78
C VAL A 538 -1.39 -17.66 6.82
N LYS A 539 -1.27 -17.18 8.06
CA LYS A 539 -2.25 -17.44 9.12
C LYS A 539 -3.63 -16.90 8.75
N GLN A 540 -3.71 -15.67 8.26
CA GLN A 540 -4.96 -15.05 7.82
C GLN A 540 -5.60 -15.85 6.69
N GLN A 541 -4.82 -16.22 5.67
CA GLN A 541 -5.31 -16.99 4.51
C GLN A 541 -5.93 -18.32 4.96
N LYS A 542 -5.26 -19.07 5.83
CA LYS A 542 -5.78 -20.33 6.36
C LYS A 542 -7.11 -20.14 7.11
N LEU A 543 -7.19 -19.12 7.97
CA LEU A 543 -8.42 -18.81 8.72
C LEU A 543 -9.57 -18.39 7.80
N LEU A 544 -9.29 -17.65 6.73
CA LEU A 544 -10.29 -17.26 5.73
C LEU A 544 -10.79 -18.47 4.94
N GLU A 545 -9.91 -19.37 4.51
CA GLU A 545 -10.29 -20.62 3.83
C GLU A 545 -11.18 -21.49 4.73
N GLU A 546 -10.82 -21.65 6.00
CA GLU A 546 -11.63 -22.37 6.99
C GLU A 546 -12.99 -21.69 7.23
N ARG A 547 -13.00 -20.34 7.32
CA ARG A 547 -14.23 -19.56 7.45
C ARG A 547 -15.15 -19.76 6.26
N ASP A 548 -14.64 -19.66 5.03
CA ASP A 548 -15.42 -19.79 3.81
C ASP A 548 -16.06 -21.19 3.71
N MET A 549 -15.31 -22.24 4.06
CA MET A 549 -15.86 -23.61 4.15
C MET A 549 -17.01 -23.71 5.16
N LEU A 550 -16.87 -23.13 6.35
CA LEU A 550 -17.94 -23.14 7.36
C LEU A 550 -19.16 -22.33 6.91
N VAL A 551 -18.95 -21.18 6.28
CA VAL A 551 -20.03 -20.33 5.76
C VAL A 551 -20.81 -21.08 4.69
N SER A 552 -20.14 -21.78 3.76
CA SER A 552 -20.82 -22.63 2.78
C SER A 552 -21.66 -23.73 3.45
N GLN A 553 -21.12 -24.42 4.46
CA GLN A 553 -21.89 -25.43 5.22
C GLN A 553 -23.11 -24.84 5.92
N ILE A 554 -23.00 -23.62 6.47
CA ILE A 554 -24.13 -22.93 7.12
C ILE A 554 -25.18 -22.52 6.09
N GLN A 555 -24.76 -22.07 4.90
CA GLN A 555 -25.68 -21.67 3.83
C GLN A 555 -26.51 -22.83 3.27
N GLU A 556 -26.06 -24.08 3.44
CA GLU A 556 -26.84 -25.28 3.10
C GLU A 556 -27.95 -25.60 4.12
N LEU A 557 -27.94 -24.97 5.31
CA LEU A 557 -28.97 -25.18 6.32
C LEU A 557 -30.28 -24.46 5.95
N PRO A 558 -31.46 -25.08 6.21
CA PRO A 558 -32.76 -24.43 5.99
C PRO A 558 -32.87 -23.11 6.76
N GLY A 559 -33.19 -22.02 6.06
CA GLY A 559 -33.31 -20.67 6.64
C GLY A 559 -32.00 -19.90 6.79
N PHE A 560 -30.86 -20.46 6.37
CA PHE A 560 -29.54 -19.82 6.39
C PHE A 560 -28.97 -19.57 4.99
N GLY A 561 -29.76 -19.74 3.92
CA GLY A 561 -29.31 -19.53 2.54
C GLY A 561 -28.70 -18.15 2.24
N ASP A 562 -29.04 -17.13 3.03
CA ASP A 562 -28.50 -15.77 2.92
C ASP A 562 -27.46 -15.43 4.01
N PHE A 563 -27.01 -16.42 4.79
CA PHE A 563 -26.07 -16.21 5.88
C PHE A 563 -24.75 -15.60 5.39
N LEU A 564 -24.40 -14.43 5.92
CA LEU A 564 -23.23 -13.62 5.55
C LEU A 564 -23.13 -13.23 4.06
N LYS A 565 -24.21 -13.35 3.28
CA LYS A 565 -24.26 -12.80 1.91
C LYS A 565 -24.41 -11.28 1.96
N THR A 566 -23.99 -10.63 0.88
CA THR A 566 -24.25 -9.20 0.66
C THR A 566 -25.75 -8.92 0.85
N PRO A 567 -26.13 -7.91 1.64
CA PRO A 567 -27.54 -7.59 1.85
C PRO A 567 -28.22 -7.29 0.50
N SER A 568 -29.30 -8.01 0.21
CA SER A 568 -30.15 -7.70 -0.94
C SER A 568 -30.84 -6.34 -0.74
N PHE A 569 -31.29 -5.73 -1.82
CA PHE A 569 -32.07 -4.50 -1.74
C PHE A 569 -33.29 -4.62 -0.82
N GLU A 570 -33.95 -5.79 -0.78
CA GLU A 570 -35.08 -6.05 0.11
C GLU A 570 -34.70 -5.91 1.60
N ASN A 571 -33.48 -6.31 1.96
CA ASN A 571 -32.96 -6.10 3.31
C ASN A 571 -32.52 -4.65 3.50
N ILE A 572 -31.84 -4.06 2.53
CA ILE A 572 -31.28 -2.70 2.60
C ILE A 572 -32.38 -1.63 2.70
N ARG A 573 -33.53 -1.80 2.03
CA ARG A 573 -34.62 -0.82 2.06
C ARG A 573 -35.25 -0.67 3.46
N SER A 574 -35.06 -1.64 4.35
CA SER A 574 -35.47 -1.53 5.76
C SER A 574 -34.76 -0.39 6.50
N ALA A 575 -33.64 0.12 5.97
CA ALA A 575 -32.98 1.35 6.43
C ALA A 575 -33.89 2.59 6.34
N ALA A 576 -34.97 2.55 5.55
CA ALA A 576 -35.96 3.64 5.46
C ALA A 576 -37.21 3.44 6.35
N SER A 577 -37.17 2.48 7.28
CA SER A 577 -38.35 2.13 8.10
C SER A 577 -38.89 3.18 9.06
N HIS A 578 -38.05 4.15 9.44
CA HIS A 578 -38.44 5.23 10.35
C HIS A 578 -38.49 6.60 9.64
N GLY A 579 -38.45 6.59 8.30
CA GLY A 579 -38.45 7.77 7.45
C GLY A 579 -37.44 7.63 6.29
N PRO A 580 -37.54 8.51 5.29
CA PRO A 580 -36.77 8.36 4.05
C PRO A 580 -35.27 8.56 4.27
N VAL A 581 -34.48 7.84 3.48
CA VAL A 581 -33.02 7.99 3.42
C VAL A 581 -32.63 8.62 2.10
N ILE A 582 -31.89 9.72 2.15
CA ILE A 582 -31.43 10.46 0.98
C ILE A 582 -29.97 10.08 0.72
N ILE A 583 -29.74 9.45 -0.42
CA ILE A 583 -28.43 8.99 -0.87
C ILE A 583 -27.97 9.95 -1.97
N ILE A 584 -26.78 10.51 -1.81
CA ILE A 584 -26.20 11.41 -2.81
C ILE A 584 -25.06 10.65 -3.49
N ASN A 585 -25.19 10.35 -4.78
CA ASN A 585 -24.11 9.81 -5.59
C ASN A 585 -23.35 10.95 -6.26
N HIS A 586 -22.08 11.14 -5.91
CA HIS A 586 -21.25 12.24 -6.42
C HIS A 586 -20.13 11.70 -7.31
N ASN A 587 -20.31 11.78 -8.63
CA ASN A 587 -19.35 11.28 -9.62
C ASN A 587 -19.27 12.22 -10.84
N GLU A 588 -18.12 12.20 -11.51
CA GLU A 588 -17.79 13.02 -12.69
C GLU A 588 -18.63 12.67 -13.92
N TRP A 589 -18.93 11.38 -14.12
CA TRP A 589 -19.78 10.95 -15.21
C TRP A 589 -21.21 11.46 -15.06
N ARG A 590 -21.73 11.33 -13.84
CA ARG A 590 -23.09 11.72 -13.48
C ARG A 590 -23.22 11.73 -11.97
N SER A 591 -23.82 12.79 -11.45
CA SER A 591 -24.23 12.88 -10.05
C SER A 591 -25.74 12.75 -9.92
N ASP A 592 -26.21 12.11 -8.85
CA ASP A 592 -27.62 11.80 -8.66
C ASP A 592 -28.00 11.89 -7.17
N ILE A 593 -29.27 12.20 -6.90
CA ILE A 593 -29.83 12.11 -5.56
C ILE A 593 -30.97 11.09 -5.58
N LEU A 594 -30.88 10.06 -4.76
CA LEU A 594 -31.89 9.02 -4.60
C LEU A 594 -32.57 9.17 -3.23
N ILE A 595 -33.89 9.09 -3.21
CA ILE A 595 -34.67 9.00 -1.96
C ILE A 595 -35.18 7.57 -1.83
N LEU A 596 -34.72 6.88 -0.80
CA LEU A 596 -35.11 5.52 -0.45
C LEU A 596 -36.27 5.54 0.54
N PHE A 597 -37.27 4.69 0.28
CA PHE A 597 -38.42 4.44 1.14
C PHE A 597 -38.51 2.94 1.47
N GLN A 598 -39.22 2.59 2.55
CA GLN A 598 -39.38 1.18 2.94
C GLN A 598 -40.31 0.42 1.98
N ASP A 599 -41.44 1.04 1.62
CA ASP A 599 -42.56 0.35 0.95
C ASP A 599 -42.82 0.85 -0.48
N SER A 600 -41.92 1.65 -1.03
CA SER A 600 -42.02 2.20 -2.38
C SER A 600 -40.66 2.21 -3.09
N PRO A 601 -40.64 2.17 -4.43
CA PRO A 601 -39.39 2.18 -5.18
C PRO A 601 -38.60 3.49 -4.94
N PRO A 602 -37.25 3.45 -5.06
CA PRO A 602 -36.44 4.64 -4.90
C PRO A 602 -36.84 5.75 -5.86
N SER A 603 -36.93 6.98 -5.37
CA SER A 603 -37.21 8.16 -6.19
C SER A 603 -35.91 8.86 -6.58
N LEU A 604 -35.67 9.01 -7.88
CA LEU A 604 -34.56 9.80 -8.41
C LEU A 604 -34.90 11.30 -8.45
N ILE A 605 -33.93 12.13 -8.08
CA ILE A 605 -33.88 13.56 -8.37
C ILE A 605 -32.71 13.79 -9.33
N PRO A 606 -32.97 14.14 -10.60
CA PRO A 606 -31.91 14.44 -11.55
C PRO A 606 -31.14 15.69 -11.12
N THR A 607 -29.82 15.69 -11.34
CA THR A 607 -28.96 16.85 -11.07
C THR A 607 -28.51 17.50 -12.37
N THR A 608 -27.88 18.67 -12.26
CA THR A 608 -27.32 19.42 -13.39
C THR A 608 -25.89 18.97 -13.70
N ASP A 609 -25.43 19.16 -14.93
CA ASP A 609 -24.07 18.76 -15.34
C ASP A 609 -22.96 19.44 -14.51
N ASP A 610 -23.22 20.65 -13.99
CA ASP A 610 -22.31 21.41 -13.13
C ASP A 610 -22.34 20.97 -11.64
N PHE A 611 -23.16 19.98 -11.27
CA PHE A 611 -23.37 19.56 -9.88
C PHE A 611 -22.05 19.10 -9.23
N TYR A 612 -21.28 18.27 -9.94
CA TYR A 612 -20.00 17.74 -9.46
C TYR A 612 -19.00 18.87 -9.13
N ASP A 613 -18.79 19.79 -10.07
CA ASP A 613 -17.86 20.90 -9.89
C ASP A 613 -18.32 21.88 -8.80
N ARG A 614 -19.62 22.14 -8.72
CA ARG A 614 -20.18 23.02 -7.69
C ARG A 614 -20.05 22.42 -6.30
N ALA A 615 -20.29 21.14 -6.14
CA ALA A 615 -20.11 20.45 -4.86
C ALA A 615 -18.65 20.51 -4.39
N ASN A 616 -17.68 20.24 -5.29
CA ASN A 616 -16.26 20.40 -4.99
C ASN A 616 -15.89 21.83 -4.59
N LYS A 617 -16.39 22.85 -5.32
CA LYS A 617 -16.17 24.27 -4.97
C LYS A 617 -16.71 24.65 -3.60
N LEU A 618 -17.88 24.11 -3.22
CA LEU A 618 -18.46 24.35 -1.89
C LEU A 618 -17.63 23.72 -0.79
N ARG A 619 -17.15 22.48 -0.99
CA ARG A 619 -16.20 21.82 -0.08
C ARG A 619 -14.93 22.65 0.07
N ASP A 620 -14.28 23.03 -1.03
CA ASP A 620 -13.01 23.75 -0.98
C ASP A 620 -13.14 25.09 -0.27
N ARG A 621 -14.22 25.81 -0.53
CA ARG A 621 -14.53 27.05 0.18
C ARG A 621 -14.67 26.82 1.69
N LEU A 622 -15.34 25.74 2.10
CA LEU A 622 -15.49 25.41 3.51
C LEU A 622 -14.15 25.02 4.15
N VAL A 623 -13.38 24.14 3.51
CA VAL A 623 -12.07 23.67 4.01
C VAL A 623 -11.10 24.83 4.18
N VAL A 624 -11.03 25.75 3.21
CA VAL A 624 -10.21 26.97 3.32
C VAL A 624 -10.68 27.85 4.46
N ALA A 625 -11.99 28.09 4.57
CA ALA A 625 -12.55 28.99 5.58
C ALA A 625 -12.33 28.49 7.02
N ARG A 626 -12.32 27.17 7.24
CA ARG A 626 -12.09 26.57 8.55
C ARG A 626 -10.70 26.86 9.13
N LYS A 627 -9.72 27.23 8.28
CA LYS A 627 -8.37 27.63 8.72
C LYS A 627 -8.32 29.02 9.34
N GLU A 628 -9.38 29.82 9.21
CA GLU A 628 -9.43 31.20 9.73
C GLU A 628 -9.80 31.26 11.22
N GLY A 629 -10.18 30.13 11.84
CA GLY A 629 -10.59 30.04 13.24
C GLY A 629 -12.06 30.41 13.50
N LEU A 630 -12.57 30.01 14.67
CA LEU A 630 -13.94 30.31 15.12
C LEU A 630 -14.18 31.82 15.28
N ASP A 631 -15.43 32.25 15.09
CA ASP A 631 -15.89 33.65 15.19
C ASP A 631 -15.24 34.63 14.20
N SER A 632 -14.47 34.11 13.22
CA SER A 632 -13.93 34.89 12.12
C SER A 632 -15.04 35.35 11.17
N GLU A 633 -15.13 36.65 10.92
CA GLU A 633 -16.03 37.23 9.92
C GLU A 633 -15.87 36.59 8.54
N ARG A 634 -14.62 36.24 8.16
CA ARG A 634 -14.33 35.60 6.88
C ARG A 634 -14.87 34.17 6.85
N TYR A 635 -14.72 33.44 7.96
CA TYR A 635 -15.31 32.10 8.09
C TYR A 635 -16.84 32.19 8.04
N GLY A 636 -17.46 33.05 8.84
CA GLY A 636 -18.92 33.21 8.86
C GLY A 636 -19.51 33.59 7.49
N ARG A 637 -18.85 34.47 6.72
CA ARG A 637 -19.26 34.79 5.33
C ARG A 637 -19.12 33.59 4.40
N ALA A 638 -17.98 32.90 4.44
CA ALA A 638 -17.74 31.74 3.59
C ALA A 638 -18.72 30.60 3.91
N LEU A 639 -18.94 30.29 5.18
CA LEU A 639 -19.91 29.29 5.64
C LEU A 639 -21.32 29.65 5.21
N ARG A 640 -21.76 30.91 5.38
CA ARG A 640 -23.06 31.37 4.86
C ARG A 640 -23.22 31.09 3.37
N SER A 641 -22.20 31.46 2.58
CA SER A 641 -22.21 31.22 1.14
C SER A 641 -22.24 29.73 0.80
N VAL A 642 -21.57 28.89 1.59
CA VAL A 642 -21.60 27.42 1.43
C VAL A 642 -23.01 26.88 1.73
N LEU A 643 -23.64 27.29 2.83
CA LEU A 643 -24.99 26.84 3.22
C LEU A 643 -26.06 27.27 2.20
N GLU A 644 -25.94 28.47 1.65
CA GLU A 644 -26.81 28.97 0.57
C GLU A 644 -26.57 28.19 -0.72
N GLY A 645 -25.31 27.93 -1.06
CA GLY A 645 -24.93 27.10 -2.20
C GLY A 645 -25.49 25.68 -2.10
N LEU A 646 -25.38 25.06 -0.91
CA LEU A 646 -25.93 23.74 -0.63
C LEU A 646 -27.47 23.73 -0.69
N TYR A 647 -28.13 24.77 -0.18
CA TYR A 647 -29.59 24.89 -0.32
C TYR A 647 -29.99 24.91 -1.80
N ASN A 648 -29.33 25.71 -2.63
CA ASN A 648 -29.64 25.78 -4.05
C ASN A 648 -29.31 24.48 -4.80
N LEU A 649 -28.22 23.81 -4.42
CA LEU A 649 -27.73 22.60 -5.09
C LEU A 649 -28.53 21.34 -4.71
N ILE A 650 -28.88 21.20 -3.42
CA ILE A 650 -29.49 19.98 -2.85
C ILE A 650 -30.76 20.30 -2.08
N GLY A 651 -30.71 21.30 -1.18
CA GLY A 651 -31.80 21.57 -0.25
C GLY A 651 -33.15 21.79 -0.95
N ARG A 652 -33.20 22.71 -1.92
CA ARG A 652 -34.40 23.03 -2.70
C ARG A 652 -34.97 21.81 -3.44
N PRO A 653 -34.21 21.12 -4.33
CA PRO A 653 -34.78 19.98 -5.06
C PRO A 653 -35.21 18.83 -4.14
N VAL A 654 -34.50 18.58 -3.04
CA VAL A 654 -34.90 17.58 -2.04
C VAL A 654 -36.19 17.98 -1.32
N ILE A 655 -36.29 19.22 -0.82
CA ILE A 655 -37.49 19.71 -0.11
C ILE A 655 -38.71 19.65 -1.02
N ASP A 656 -38.58 20.12 -2.27
CA ASP A 656 -39.67 20.11 -3.25
C ASP A 656 -40.12 18.67 -3.53
N ARG A 657 -39.17 17.73 -3.66
CA ARG A 657 -39.49 16.32 -3.88
C ARG A 657 -40.11 15.64 -2.67
N LEU A 658 -39.62 15.90 -1.45
CA LEU A 658 -40.20 15.35 -0.21
C LEU A 658 -41.64 15.80 -0.05
N ARG A 659 -41.95 17.08 -0.32
CA ARG A 659 -43.31 17.62 -0.30
C ARG A 659 -44.19 16.98 -1.37
N ALA A 660 -43.70 16.82 -2.60
CA ALA A 660 -44.42 16.16 -3.68
C ALA A 660 -44.73 14.69 -3.38
N LEU A 661 -43.85 14.01 -2.63
CA LEU A 661 -44.04 12.64 -2.17
C LEU A 661 -44.87 12.53 -0.87
N GLY A 662 -45.40 13.65 -0.37
CA GLY A 662 -46.26 13.67 0.81
C GLY A 662 -45.53 13.45 2.13
N VAL A 663 -44.21 13.64 2.20
CA VAL A 663 -43.45 13.53 3.46
C VAL A 663 -43.72 14.76 4.33
N PRO A 664 -44.36 14.61 5.51
CA PRO A 664 -44.71 15.74 6.35
C PRO A 664 -43.47 16.47 6.89
N GLU A 665 -43.58 17.79 7.05
CA GLU A 665 -42.58 18.53 7.84
C GLU A 665 -42.52 17.95 9.27
N GLN A 666 -41.36 18.10 9.91
CA GLN A 666 -40.98 17.48 11.19
C GLN A 666 -40.72 15.97 11.15
N SER A 667 -40.81 15.34 9.98
CA SER A 667 -40.39 13.93 9.80
C SER A 667 -38.89 13.75 10.05
N ARG A 668 -38.50 12.55 10.51
CA ARG A 668 -37.10 12.10 10.54
C ARG A 668 -36.61 11.88 9.12
N ILE A 669 -35.39 12.36 8.82
CA ILE A 669 -34.73 12.21 7.52
C ILE A 669 -33.30 11.76 7.77
N TRP A 670 -32.78 10.82 6.97
CA TRP A 670 -31.38 10.42 7.04
C TRP A 670 -30.63 10.80 5.78
N TRP A 671 -29.48 11.44 5.94
CA TRP A 671 -28.52 11.67 4.88
C TRP A 671 -27.52 10.52 4.85
N CYS A 672 -27.37 9.88 3.71
CA CYS A 672 -26.28 8.96 3.41
C CYS A 672 -25.39 9.60 2.34
N PRO A 673 -24.51 10.55 2.74
CA PRO A 673 -23.66 11.27 1.80
C PRO A 673 -22.56 10.35 1.24
N THR A 674 -22.01 10.75 0.09
CA THR A 674 -20.78 10.19 -0.48
C THR A 674 -19.78 11.29 -0.75
N SER A 675 -18.50 10.93 -0.89
CA SER A 675 -17.45 11.84 -1.37
C SER A 675 -17.43 13.17 -0.59
N VAL A 676 -17.43 14.31 -1.29
CA VAL A 676 -17.34 15.66 -0.70
C VAL A 676 -18.48 15.98 0.27
N PHE A 677 -19.65 15.35 0.11
CA PHE A 677 -20.80 15.61 0.98
C PHE A 677 -20.65 15.04 2.38
N CYS A 678 -19.71 14.11 2.61
CA CYS A 678 -19.37 13.64 3.95
C CYS A 678 -18.79 14.75 4.84
N SER A 679 -18.27 15.83 4.23
CA SER A 679 -17.69 16.99 4.95
C SER A 679 -18.60 18.22 4.98
N LEU A 680 -19.76 18.17 4.31
CA LEU A 680 -20.64 19.34 4.13
C LEU A 680 -21.83 19.30 5.10
N PRO A 681 -22.21 20.44 5.73
CA PRO A 681 -23.28 20.50 6.73
C PRO A 681 -24.70 20.48 6.10
N LEU A 682 -25.08 19.36 5.49
CA LEU A 682 -26.41 19.10 4.90
C LEU A 682 -27.59 19.39 5.85
N HIS A 683 -27.43 19.15 7.15
CA HIS A 683 -28.47 19.43 8.15
C HIS A 683 -28.80 20.92 8.31
N ALA A 684 -27.87 21.81 7.95
CA ALA A 684 -27.96 23.25 8.14
C ALA A 684 -28.08 24.03 6.82
N MET A 685 -28.44 23.39 5.71
CA MET A 685 -28.63 24.08 4.43
C MET A 685 -29.66 25.21 4.55
N GLY A 686 -29.30 26.38 4.03
CA GLY A 686 -30.15 27.57 4.08
C GLY A 686 -29.33 28.88 4.15
N PRO A 687 -29.98 30.02 4.41
CA PRO A 687 -31.39 30.16 4.76
C PRO A 687 -32.34 29.77 3.61
N ILE A 688 -33.47 29.18 3.96
CA ILE A 688 -34.57 28.84 3.06
C ILE A 688 -35.38 30.14 2.84
N PRO A 689 -35.65 30.55 1.58
CA PRO A 689 -36.47 31.71 1.28
C PRO A 689 -37.84 31.62 1.96
N SER A 690 -38.24 32.69 2.66
CA SER A 690 -39.54 32.82 3.31
C SER A 690 -39.97 34.29 3.39
N ASP A 691 -41.27 34.55 3.21
CA ASP A 691 -41.85 35.90 3.16
C ASP A 691 -41.94 36.58 4.54
N ASP A 692 -41.82 35.81 5.63
CA ASP A 692 -41.96 36.31 7.01
C ASP A 692 -40.66 36.92 7.58
N GLY A 693 -39.58 36.93 6.80
CA GLY A 693 -38.26 37.43 7.21
C GLY A 693 -37.53 36.52 8.22
N VAL A 694 -38.10 35.38 8.60
CA VAL A 694 -37.49 34.43 9.53
C VAL A 694 -36.54 33.52 8.77
N LYS A 695 -35.24 33.58 9.12
CA LYS A 695 -34.24 32.66 8.57
C LYS A 695 -34.51 31.23 9.07
N ARG A 696 -34.98 30.39 8.16
CA ARG A 696 -35.18 28.94 8.38
C ARG A 696 -34.10 28.15 7.68
N TYR A 697 -33.76 26.99 8.20
CA TYR A 697 -32.78 26.07 7.65
C TYR A 697 -33.41 24.68 7.48
N PHE A 698 -32.72 23.75 6.83
CA PHE A 698 -33.25 22.40 6.62
C PHE A 698 -33.72 21.73 7.92
N SER A 699 -32.94 21.89 9.00
CA SER A 699 -33.29 21.40 10.35
C SER A 699 -34.50 22.07 11.00
N ASP A 700 -35.01 23.20 10.49
CA ASP A 700 -36.30 23.75 10.94
C ASP A 700 -37.49 23.02 10.31
N LEU A 701 -37.32 22.49 9.09
CA LEU A 701 -38.38 21.78 8.36
C LEU A 701 -38.42 20.29 8.67
N TYR A 702 -37.26 19.65 8.85
CA TYR A 702 -37.13 18.21 9.08
C TYR A 702 -36.19 17.92 10.25
N ILE A 703 -36.15 16.68 10.73
CA ILE A 703 -35.21 16.22 11.76
C ILE A 703 -34.09 15.40 11.08
N PRO A 704 -32.98 16.04 10.67
CA PRO A 704 -31.91 15.37 9.94
C PRO A 704 -30.99 14.56 10.87
N SER A 705 -30.60 13.38 10.38
CA SER A 705 -29.52 12.54 10.91
C SER A 705 -28.61 12.12 9.76
N TYR A 706 -27.39 11.70 10.05
CA TYR A 706 -26.45 11.14 9.07
C TYR A 706 -26.30 9.64 9.30
N THR A 707 -25.96 8.92 8.24
CA THR A 707 -25.50 7.53 8.34
C THR A 707 -24.38 7.26 7.33
N PRO A 708 -23.28 6.61 7.73
CA PRO A 708 -22.21 6.26 6.80
C PRO A 708 -22.68 5.29 5.70
N THR A 709 -23.49 4.30 6.10
CA THR A 709 -24.03 3.26 5.22
C THR A 709 -25.47 2.90 5.63
N LEU A 710 -26.20 2.23 4.75
CA LEU A 710 -27.55 1.76 5.05
C LEU A 710 -27.50 0.59 6.04
N SER A 711 -26.49 -0.29 5.95
CA SER A 711 -26.30 -1.36 6.93
C SER A 711 -25.97 -0.80 8.32
N ALA A 712 -25.18 0.28 8.45
CA ALA A 712 -24.96 0.94 9.74
C ALA A 712 -26.28 1.42 10.37
N LEU A 713 -27.18 1.99 9.57
CA LEU A 713 -28.49 2.42 10.05
C LEU A 713 -29.38 1.25 10.44
N ILE A 714 -29.43 0.19 9.64
CA ILE A 714 -30.19 -1.04 9.96
C ILE A 714 -29.71 -1.64 11.28
N GLU A 715 -28.39 -1.76 11.47
CA GLU A 715 -27.81 -2.31 12.68
C GLU A 715 -28.16 -1.47 13.90
N SER A 716 -28.04 -0.14 13.80
CA SER A 716 -28.40 0.77 14.89
C SER A 716 -29.87 0.68 15.34
N ARG A 717 -30.75 0.15 14.49
CA ARG A 717 -32.17 -0.05 14.77
C ARG A 717 -32.50 -1.44 15.33
N LYS A 718 -31.63 -2.44 15.16
CA LYS A 718 -31.88 -3.79 15.71
C LYS A 718 -32.05 -3.70 17.22
N PRO A 719 -33.00 -4.41 17.85
CA PRO A 719 -33.16 -4.37 19.30
C PRO A 719 -31.93 -4.92 20.03
N SER A 720 -31.59 -4.32 21.18
CA SER A 720 -30.43 -4.77 21.95
C SER A 720 -30.77 -6.14 22.54
N PRO A 721 -29.84 -7.11 22.56
CA PRO A 721 -30.05 -8.31 23.36
C PRO A 721 -30.42 -7.85 24.77
N LYS A 722 -31.56 -8.31 25.30
CA LYS A 722 -32.15 -7.85 26.58
C LYS A 722 -31.10 -7.89 27.69
N THR A 723 -30.34 -6.83 27.87
CA THR A 723 -29.47 -6.66 29.01
C THR A 723 -30.35 -6.23 30.16
N SER A 724 -30.32 -6.99 31.23
CA SER A 724 -31.02 -6.72 32.50
C SER A 724 -30.52 -5.44 33.22
N TYR A 725 -29.79 -4.56 32.53
CA TYR A 725 -29.18 -3.38 33.12
C TYR A 725 -30.17 -2.21 33.15
N GLN A 726 -30.23 -1.54 34.29
CA GLN A 726 -30.88 -0.23 34.37
C GLN A 726 -30.08 0.77 33.52
N PRO A 727 -30.73 1.62 32.72
CA PRO A 727 -30.04 2.64 31.94
C PRO A 727 -29.28 3.60 32.86
N SER A 728 -28.03 3.89 32.51
CA SER A 728 -27.12 4.75 33.26
C SER A 728 -26.26 5.58 32.30
N LEU A 729 -25.79 6.74 32.77
CA LEU A 729 -24.94 7.67 32.03
C LEU A 729 -23.53 7.68 32.59
N LEU A 730 -22.55 7.44 31.72
CA LEU A 730 -21.14 7.67 31.99
C LEU A 730 -20.77 9.10 31.54
N LEU A 731 -20.36 9.95 32.47
CA LEU A 731 -19.79 11.26 32.20
C LEU A 731 -18.26 11.17 32.26
N VAL A 732 -17.59 11.26 31.12
CA VAL A 732 -16.12 11.28 31.02
C VAL A 732 -15.69 12.71 30.81
N ALA A 733 -14.92 13.25 31.75
CA ALA A 733 -14.48 14.63 31.68
C ALA A 733 -12.98 14.75 31.96
N ASN A 734 -12.32 15.62 31.18
CA ASN A 734 -10.92 15.96 31.39
C ASN A 734 -10.75 17.48 31.38
N PRO A 735 -11.20 18.18 32.43
CA PRO A 735 -11.02 19.61 32.52
C PRO A 735 -9.53 19.95 32.68
N ASP A 736 -8.99 20.74 31.75
CA ASP A 736 -7.63 21.31 31.82
C ASP A 736 -7.68 22.84 31.66
N GLU A 737 -6.55 23.53 31.80
CA GLU A 737 -6.49 25.01 31.70
C GLU A 737 -7.04 25.56 30.37
N SER A 738 -7.06 24.74 29.32
CA SER A 738 -7.61 25.07 28.00
C SER A 738 -9.08 24.70 27.79
N LEU A 739 -9.75 24.06 28.77
CA LEU A 739 -11.19 23.78 28.80
C LEU A 739 -11.82 24.19 30.14
N PRO A 740 -11.76 25.47 30.53
CA PRO A 740 -12.38 25.93 31.78
C PRO A 740 -13.89 25.71 31.83
N GLY A 741 -14.59 25.70 30.68
CA GLY A 741 -16.02 25.46 30.55
C GLY A 741 -16.44 24.01 30.84
N ALA A 742 -15.52 23.05 30.75
CA ALA A 742 -15.78 21.64 31.00
C ALA A 742 -16.33 21.38 32.40
N PHE A 743 -15.85 22.10 33.43
CA PHE A 743 -16.38 22.00 34.79
C PHE A 743 -17.86 22.41 34.86
N GLY A 744 -18.21 23.52 34.21
CA GLY A 744 -19.60 23.99 34.18
C GLY A 744 -20.53 23.03 33.44
N GLU A 745 -20.06 22.42 32.35
CA GLU A 745 -20.83 21.38 31.63
C GLU A 745 -21.08 20.14 32.49
N MET A 746 -20.07 19.68 33.23
CA MET A 746 -20.22 18.57 34.17
C MET A 746 -21.25 18.87 35.28
N GLU A 747 -21.12 20.04 35.92
CA GLU A 747 -22.02 20.44 37.02
C GLU A 747 -23.46 20.53 36.54
N ILE A 748 -23.69 21.08 35.35
CA ILE A 748 -25.02 21.14 34.75
C ILE A 748 -25.58 19.73 34.57
N ILE A 749 -24.85 18.82 33.93
CA ILE A 749 -25.34 17.45 33.67
C ILE A 749 -25.67 16.72 34.97
N GLN A 750 -24.82 16.87 36.00
CA GLN A 750 -25.05 16.29 37.32
C GLN A 750 -26.25 16.90 38.05
N SER A 751 -26.54 18.18 37.82
CA SER A 751 -27.69 18.88 38.43
C SER A 751 -29.04 18.56 37.76
N LEU A 752 -29.02 18.07 36.51
CA LEU A 752 -30.23 17.73 35.77
C LEU A 752 -30.89 16.48 36.35
N ASN A 753 -32.22 16.52 36.50
CA ASN A 753 -33.00 15.35 36.88
C ASN A 753 -33.22 14.42 35.68
N LEU A 754 -32.18 13.65 35.32
CA LEU A 754 -32.20 12.70 34.20
C LEU A 754 -32.96 11.40 34.51
N ARG A 755 -33.34 11.18 35.78
CA ARG A 755 -34.03 9.96 36.26
C ARG A 755 -33.25 8.66 35.97
N LEU A 756 -31.93 8.76 35.93
CA LEU A 756 -31.00 7.64 35.75
C LEU A 756 -29.70 7.90 36.53
N PRO A 757 -28.97 6.85 36.94
CA PRO A 757 -27.69 7.00 37.62
C PRO A 757 -26.62 7.62 36.70
N VAL A 758 -25.90 8.61 37.22
CA VAL A 758 -24.77 9.26 36.51
C VAL A 758 -23.46 8.89 37.20
N THR A 759 -22.59 8.17 36.49
CA THR A 759 -21.22 7.84 36.94
C THR A 759 -20.25 8.82 36.30
N THR A 760 -19.44 9.51 37.11
CA THR A 760 -18.48 10.50 36.59
C THR A 760 -17.05 9.99 36.69
N LEU A 761 -16.33 9.97 35.56
CA LEU A 761 -14.88 9.77 35.49
C LEU A 761 -14.22 11.10 35.17
N CYS A 762 -13.52 11.67 36.15
CA CYS A 762 -12.81 12.94 36.01
C CYS A 762 -11.43 12.88 36.66
N GLY A 763 -10.48 13.67 36.14
CA GLY A 763 -9.12 13.75 36.65
C GLY A 763 -8.44 12.38 36.65
N LYS A 764 -7.86 11.99 37.80
CA LYS A 764 -7.10 10.72 37.94
C LYS A 764 -7.91 9.46 37.64
N ASN A 765 -9.24 9.53 37.67
CA ASN A 765 -10.11 8.38 37.40
C ASN A 765 -10.43 8.23 35.89
N ALA A 766 -10.24 9.28 35.09
CA ALA A 766 -10.46 9.27 33.65
C ALA A 766 -9.27 8.64 32.90
N THR A 767 -8.90 7.41 33.22
CA THR A 767 -7.85 6.66 32.49
C THR A 767 -8.44 5.92 31.28
N PRO A 768 -7.68 5.61 30.22
CA PRO A 768 -8.19 4.85 29.08
C PRO A 768 -8.86 3.53 29.47
N ALA A 769 -8.24 2.76 30.37
CA ALA A 769 -8.80 1.51 30.88
C ALA A 769 -10.09 1.72 31.70
N GLY A 770 -10.11 2.75 32.56
CA GLY A 770 -11.31 3.09 33.35
C GLY A 770 -12.48 3.52 32.46
N VAL A 771 -12.21 4.30 31.40
CA VAL A 771 -13.24 4.70 30.44
C VAL A 771 -13.76 3.50 29.65
N VAL A 772 -12.88 2.64 29.13
CA VAL A 772 -13.28 1.40 28.44
C VAL A 772 -14.17 0.52 29.32
N GLU A 773 -13.79 0.34 30.58
CA GLU A 773 -14.59 -0.45 31.52
C GLU A 773 -15.94 0.23 31.81
N GLY A 774 -15.96 1.56 31.97
CA GLY A 774 -17.20 2.32 32.10
C GLY A 774 -18.13 2.13 30.90
N LEU A 775 -17.61 2.20 29.67
CA LEU A 775 -18.38 2.05 28.42
C LEU A 775 -19.06 0.69 28.29
N ARG A 776 -18.51 -0.36 28.91
CA ARG A 776 -19.12 -1.71 28.88
C ARG A 776 -20.40 -1.83 29.71
N HIS A 777 -20.51 -1.01 30.76
CA HIS A 777 -21.59 -1.10 31.75
C HIS A 777 -22.61 0.04 31.68
N HIS A 778 -22.37 1.06 30.86
CA HIS A 778 -23.25 2.21 30.72
C HIS A 778 -23.79 2.31 29.30
N GLY A 779 -25.11 2.46 29.17
CA GLY A 779 -25.74 2.58 27.85
C GLY A 779 -25.67 3.99 27.26
N LEU A 780 -25.51 5.01 28.11
CA LEU A 780 -25.32 6.39 27.68
C LEU A 780 -23.91 6.85 28.07
N VAL A 781 -23.25 7.60 27.20
CA VAL A 781 -21.98 8.28 27.50
C VAL A 781 -22.01 9.73 27.06
N HIS A 782 -21.37 10.58 27.86
CA HIS A 782 -21.10 11.98 27.54
C HIS A 782 -19.61 12.25 27.73
N PHE A 783 -18.91 12.65 26.67
CA PHE A 783 -17.50 13.02 26.71
C PHE A 783 -17.35 14.54 26.72
N VAL A 784 -16.68 15.09 27.73
CA VAL A 784 -16.24 16.48 27.84
C VAL A 784 -14.71 16.50 27.85
N CYS A 785 -14.08 16.52 26.68
CA CYS A 785 -12.62 16.45 26.56
C CYS A 785 -12.15 16.91 25.18
N HIS A 786 -10.84 17.11 25.02
CA HIS A 786 -10.28 17.38 23.70
C HIS A 786 -10.38 16.15 22.79
N GLY A 787 -10.85 16.36 21.57
CA GLY A 787 -10.71 15.42 20.47
C GLY A 787 -9.47 15.76 19.66
N LYS A 788 -8.68 14.74 19.28
CA LYS A 788 -7.50 14.91 18.44
C LYS A 788 -7.63 14.05 17.19
N LEU A 789 -7.50 14.66 16.02
CA LEU A 789 -7.28 13.98 14.75
C LEU A 789 -5.77 13.82 14.49
N GLU A 790 -5.38 12.70 13.89
CA GLU A 790 -4.00 12.44 13.46
C GLU A 790 -4.00 12.25 11.93
N THR A 791 -3.39 13.20 11.21
CA THR A 791 -3.33 13.18 9.74
C THR A 791 -2.60 11.92 9.26
N GLY A 792 -3.20 11.20 8.31
CA GLY A 792 -2.66 9.95 7.76
C GLY A 792 -2.77 8.73 8.70
N LYS A 793 -3.21 8.91 9.95
CA LYS A 793 -3.38 7.84 10.94
C LYS A 793 -4.77 7.88 11.57
N PRO A 794 -5.84 7.57 10.81
CA PRO A 794 -7.21 7.74 11.29
C PRO A 794 -7.54 6.90 12.53
N PHE A 795 -6.93 5.72 12.70
CA PHE A 795 -7.15 4.87 13.87
C PHE A 795 -6.51 5.42 15.17
N ASP A 796 -5.60 6.39 15.06
CA ASP A 796 -4.98 7.09 16.19
C ASP A 796 -5.78 8.33 16.64
N ALA A 797 -6.87 8.66 15.92
CA ALA A 797 -7.82 9.67 16.38
C ALA A 797 -8.30 9.32 17.79
N SER A 798 -8.30 10.29 18.70
CA SER A 798 -8.41 10.00 20.13
C SER A 798 -9.08 11.08 20.95
N PHE A 799 -9.62 10.66 22.08
CA PHE A 799 -9.98 11.54 23.18
C PHE A 799 -8.78 11.72 24.10
N LYS A 800 -8.41 12.98 24.38
CA LYS A 800 -7.35 13.31 25.34
C LYS A 800 -7.90 13.19 26.76
N LEU A 801 -7.32 12.25 27.50
CA LEU A 801 -7.64 11.96 28.89
C LEU A 801 -6.54 12.51 29.82
N ILE A 802 -6.59 12.11 31.09
CA ILE A 802 -5.64 12.55 32.12
C ILE A 802 -4.19 12.25 31.74
N ASP A 803 -3.25 13.11 32.17
CA ASP A 803 -1.81 13.00 31.92
C ASP A 803 -1.43 12.89 30.43
N ASN A 804 -2.21 13.53 29.53
CA ASN A 804 -2.06 13.42 28.08
C ASN A 804 -2.21 11.98 27.53
N LYS A 805 -2.76 11.05 28.31
CA LYS A 805 -3.12 9.71 27.83
C LYS A 805 -4.25 9.83 26.82
N ARG A 806 -4.32 8.88 25.89
CA ARG A 806 -5.26 8.88 24.77
C ARG A 806 -6.16 7.66 24.85
N LEU A 807 -7.45 7.86 24.67
CA LEU A 807 -8.38 6.79 24.29
C LEU A 807 -8.56 6.87 22.78
N THR A 808 -7.94 5.95 22.06
CA THR A 808 -7.95 5.94 20.59
C THR A 808 -9.24 5.33 20.05
N LEU A 809 -9.53 5.64 18.79
CA LEU A 809 -10.60 5.00 18.02
C LEU A 809 -10.44 3.48 18.05
N LEU A 810 -9.21 2.97 17.92
CA LEU A 810 -8.92 1.53 17.97
C LEU A 810 -9.24 0.91 19.34
N ASP A 811 -9.00 1.63 20.44
CA ASP A 811 -9.35 1.17 21.80
C ASP A 811 -10.87 1.00 21.95
N ILE A 812 -11.66 1.97 21.46
CA ILE A 812 -13.12 1.91 21.49
C ILE A 812 -13.61 0.74 20.62
N VAL A 813 -13.05 0.57 19.42
CA VAL A 813 -13.39 -0.54 18.52
C VAL A 813 -13.13 -1.87 19.19
N ARG A 814 -11.97 -2.08 19.84
CA ARG A 814 -11.64 -3.34 20.53
C ARG A 814 -12.53 -3.65 21.73
N SER A 815 -13.22 -2.66 22.29
CA SER A 815 -13.87 -2.79 23.59
C SER A 815 -15.14 -3.64 23.61
N ARG A 816 -15.79 -3.86 22.44
CA ARG A 816 -17.09 -4.53 22.24
C ARG A 816 -18.17 -4.04 23.22
N LEU A 817 -19.06 -3.15 22.79
CA LEU A 817 -19.97 -2.42 23.69
C LEU A 817 -21.43 -2.86 23.50
N PRO A 818 -21.87 -4.01 24.07
CA PRO A 818 -23.22 -4.54 23.86
C PRO A 818 -24.32 -3.71 24.53
N ALA A 819 -23.98 -2.93 25.56
CA ALA A 819 -24.91 -2.06 26.26
C ALA A 819 -25.07 -0.67 25.60
N ALA A 820 -24.24 -0.33 24.61
CA ALA A 820 -24.17 1.00 24.04
C ALA A 820 -25.49 1.41 23.34
N GLU A 821 -26.10 2.50 23.81
CA GLU A 821 -27.29 3.08 23.22
C GLU A 821 -27.02 4.45 22.60
N PHE A 822 -26.40 5.36 23.35
CA PHE A 822 -26.20 6.75 22.91
C PHE A 822 -24.87 7.34 23.38
N ALA A 823 -24.19 8.07 22.48
CA ALA A 823 -22.98 8.83 22.79
C ALA A 823 -23.14 10.32 22.47
N PHE A 824 -22.84 11.20 23.44
CA PHE A 824 -22.66 12.62 23.20
C PHE A 824 -21.17 12.95 23.25
N LEU A 825 -20.59 13.34 22.12
CA LEU A 825 -19.16 13.63 22.00
C LEU A 825 -18.95 15.15 21.99
N ALA A 826 -18.94 15.77 23.17
CA ALA A 826 -18.57 17.18 23.36
C ALA A 826 -17.04 17.34 23.29
N ALA A 827 -16.50 17.05 22.11
CA ALA A 827 -15.08 17.10 21.81
C ALA A 827 -14.88 17.60 20.37
N CYS A 828 -13.80 18.35 20.12
CA CYS A 828 -13.50 18.93 18.82
C CYS A 828 -13.27 17.85 17.74
N HIS A 829 -13.70 18.14 16.51
CA HIS A 829 -13.36 17.35 15.31
C HIS A 829 -13.81 15.88 15.33
N THR A 830 -14.86 15.55 16.07
CA THR A 830 -15.30 14.14 16.24
C THR A 830 -16.03 13.58 15.03
N ALA A 831 -16.66 14.44 14.23
CA ALA A 831 -17.32 14.14 12.96
C ALA A 831 -16.59 14.75 11.76
N GLU A 832 -15.27 14.92 11.86
CA GLU A 832 -14.43 15.46 10.79
C GLU A 832 -13.59 14.38 10.10
N LEU A 833 -13.42 14.56 8.79
CA LEU A 833 -12.51 13.83 7.93
C LEU A 833 -11.27 14.67 7.62
N THR A 834 -10.08 14.07 7.68
CA THR A 834 -8.82 14.73 7.27
C THR A 834 -8.65 14.74 5.74
N ASP A 835 -7.84 15.65 5.20
CA ASP A 835 -7.60 15.77 3.74
C ASP A 835 -7.07 14.48 3.08
N ASP A 836 -6.33 13.66 3.83
CA ASP A 836 -5.80 12.36 3.38
C ASP A 836 -6.75 11.17 3.60
N SER A 837 -7.93 11.41 4.18
CA SER A 837 -8.90 10.34 4.45
C SER A 837 -9.70 9.97 3.20
N ILE A 838 -10.14 8.72 3.17
CA ILE A 838 -11.08 8.22 2.17
C ILE A 838 -12.48 8.51 2.71
N ALA A 839 -13.14 9.54 2.15
CA ALA A 839 -14.39 10.06 2.70
C ALA A 839 -15.49 9.00 2.83
N ASP A 840 -15.53 8.05 1.90
CA ASP A 840 -16.51 6.96 1.87
C ASP A 840 -16.22 5.83 2.87
N GLU A 841 -15.08 5.86 3.58
CA GLU A 841 -14.80 4.95 4.71
C GLU A 841 -15.28 5.51 6.07
N ALA A 842 -15.64 6.80 6.14
CA ALA A 842 -16.15 7.45 7.35
C ALA A 842 -15.30 7.16 8.62
N LEU A 843 -13.98 7.31 8.53
CA LEU A 843 -13.03 6.98 9.61
C LEU A 843 -12.90 8.08 10.68
N HIS A 844 -14.02 8.68 11.09
CA HIS A 844 -14.06 9.69 12.15
C HIS A 844 -14.67 9.12 13.45
N LEU A 845 -14.38 9.72 14.61
CA LEU A 845 -14.76 9.19 15.93
C LEU A 845 -16.27 8.94 16.07
N THR A 846 -17.11 9.86 15.59
CA THR A 846 -18.59 9.74 15.65
C THR A 846 -19.13 8.55 14.86
N ALA A 847 -18.57 8.26 13.68
CA ALA A 847 -18.96 7.08 12.91
C ALA A 847 -18.41 5.81 13.56
N ALA A 848 -17.16 5.85 14.05
CA ALA A 848 -16.54 4.72 14.73
C ALA A 848 -17.35 4.25 15.94
N VAL A 849 -17.81 5.16 16.82
CA VAL A 849 -18.65 4.78 17.96
C VAL A 849 -19.95 4.09 17.51
N GLN A 850 -20.53 4.50 16.38
CA GLN A 850 -21.70 3.83 15.79
C GLN A 850 -21.36 2.39 15.37
N TYR A 851 -20.21 2.18 14.71
CA TYR A 851 -19.73 0.83 14.36
C TYR A 851 -19.35 -0.03 15.58
N CYS A 852 -19.07 0.59 16.73
CA CYS A 852 -18.73 -0.10 17.97
C CYS A 852 -19.94 -0.57 18.79
N GLY A 853 -21.15 -0.18 18.40
CA GLY A 853 -22.40 -0.62 19.03
C GLY A 853 -23.36 0.51 19.42
N PHE A 854 -22.91 1.78 19.43
CA PHE A 854 -23.81 2.89 19.73
C PHE A 854 -24.88 3.04 18.64
N ARG A 855 -26.14 3.13 19.03
CA ARG A 855 -27.26 3.28 18.09
C ARG A 855 -27.34 4.69 17.51
N SER A 856 -27.01 5.68 18.31
CA SER A 856 -26.89 7.05 17.85
C SER A 856 -25.79 7.79 18.57
N ALA A 857 -25.25 8.80 17.90
CA ALA A 857 -24.20 9.65 18.42
C ALA A 857 -24.39 11.10 18.00
N VAL A 858 -24.01 12.03 18.88
CA VAL A 858 -23.84 13.45 18.55
C VAL A 858 -22.34 13.74 18.51
N GLY A 859 -21.89 14.45 17.48
CA GLY A 859 -20.51 14.92 17.36
C GLY A 859 -20.41 16.28 16.68
N THR A 860 -19.18 16.72 16.45
CA THR A 860 -18.82 18.06 15.95
C THR A 860 -18.04 17.95 14.64
N MET A 861 -18.42 18.71 13.63
CA MET A 861 -17.74 18.75 12.31
C MET A 861 -16.41 19.54 12.33
N TRP A 862 -16.17 20.34 13.37
CA TRP A 862 -14.95 21.13 13.57
C TRP A 862 -14.76 21.49 15.05
N GLU A 863 -13.80 22.37 15.31
CA GLU A 863 -13.50 22.91 16.64
C GLU A 863 -14.76 23.51 17.29
N MET A 864 -15.01 23.17 18.55
CA MET A 864 -16.15 23.67 19.30
C MET A 864 -15.67 24.74 20.28
N ALA A 865 -16.42 25.84 20.40
CA ALA A 865 -16.16 26.83 21.44
C ALA A 865 -16.52 26.25 22.82
N ASP A 866 -15.55 26.23 23.74
CA ASP A 866 -15.70 25.68 25.10
C ASP A 866 -16.91 26.28 25.85
N VAL A 867 -17.16 27.57 25.66
CA VAL A 867 -18.30 28.29 26.27
C VAL A 867 -19.68 27.77 25.86
N ASP A 868 -19.79 27.00 24.77
CA ASP A 868 -21.06 26.47 24.26
C ASP A 868 -21.45 25.12 24.86
N GLY A 869 -20.49 24.35 25.41
CA GLY A 869 -20.69 22.97 25.89
C GLY A 869 -21.81 22.87 26.92
N SER A 870 -21.67 23.64 28.00
CA SER A 870 -22.64 23.71 29.08
C SER A 870 -24.08 23.97 28.61
N GLU A 871 -24.29 24.96 27.73
CA GLU A 871 -25.62 25.35 27.24
C GLU A 871 -26.20 24.32 26.26
N ILE A 872 -25.40 23.79 25.33
CA ILE A 872 -25.90 22.79 24.37
C ILE A 872 -26.27 21.49 25.09
N ALA A 873 -25.45 21.04 26.04
CA ALA A 873 -25.72 19.86 26.85
C ALA A 873 -27.00 20.04 27.70
N GLU A 874 -27.15 21.20 28.35
CA GLU A 874 -28.35 21.51 29.14
C GLU A 874 -29.63 21.40 28.30
N ASN A 875 -29.64 22.09 27.16
CA ASN A 875 -30.80 22.13 26.27
C ASN A 875 -31.09 20.78 25.64
N PHE A 876 -30.04 20.04 25.27
CA PHE A 876 -30.14 18.69 24.72
C PHE A 876 -30.78 17.73 25.73
N TYR A 877 -30.22 17.61 26.93
CA TYR A 877 -30.72 16.68 27.94
C TYR A 877 -32.12 17.07 28.45
N LYS A 878 -32.42 18.36 28.60
CA LYS A 878 -33.79 18.82 28.93
C LYS A 878 -34.81 18.40 27.88
N SER A 879 -34.45 18.44 26.59
CA SER A 879 -35.34 17.96 25.51
C SER A 879 -35.47 16.43 25.52
N MET A 880 -34.34 15.72 25.58
CA MET A 880 -34.27 14.26 25.54
C MET A 880 -35.01 13.57 26.71
N PHE A 881 -34.99 14.19 27.90
CA PHE A 881 -35.62 13.70 29.11
C PHE A 881 -36.93 14.41 29.47
N SER A 882 -37.53 15.12 28.50
CA SER A 882 -38.84 15.75 28.69
C SER A 882 -39.95 14.72 28.92
N ARG A 883 -40.98 15.10 29.69
CA ARG A 883 -42.12 14.20 30.01
C ARG A 883 -42.86 13.70 28.78
N ASN A 884 -42.90 14.51 27.71
CA ASN A 884 -43.59 14.18 26.46
C ASN A 884 -42.93 13.03 25.71
N GLU A 885 -41.70 12.65 26.07
CA GLU A 885 -40.97 11.57 25.44
C GLU A 885 -41.01 10.29 26.29
N GLU A 886 -41.67 10.24 27.46
CA GLU A 886 -41.75 9.04 28.31
C GLU A 886 -42.20 7.79 27.50
N GLY A 887 -41.46 6.68 27.63
CA GLY A 887 -41.72 5.43 26.88
C GLY A 887 -41.04 5.31 25.51
N VAL A 888 -40.51 6.38 24.92
CA VAL A 888 -39.75 6.33 23.65
C VAL A 888 -38.29 5.90 23.92
N PRO A 889 -37.67 4.99 23.14
CA PRO A 889 -36.24 4.66 23.31
C PRO A 889 -35.30 5.88 23.20
N TYR A 890 -34.24 5.94 24.01
CA TYR A 890 -33.33 7.10 24.09
C TYR A 890 -32.71 7.49 22.74
N HIS A 891 -32.23 6.51 21.98
CA HIS A 891 -31.62 6.73 20.67
C HIS A 891 -32.57 7.45 19.70
N LEU A 892 -33.88 7.16 19.72
CA LEU A 892 -34.88 7.79 18.84
C LEU A 892 -35.17 9.26 19.19
N ARG A 893 -34.97 9.66 20.46
CA ARG A 893 -35.18 11.04 20.94
C ARG A 893 -34.02 11.97 20.60
N SER A 894 -32.81 11.40 20.52
CA SER A 894 -31.56 12.16 20.44
C SER A 894 -31.49 13.15 19.25
N ALA A 895 -31.96 12.77 18.07
CA ALA A 895 -31.96 13.66 16.90
C ALA A 895 -32.86 14.89 17.08
N ARG A 896 -34.05 14.69 17.66
CA ARG A 896 -34.98 15.79 17.98
C ARG A 896 -34.41 16.69 19.07
N ALA A 897 -33.81 16.09 20.10
CA ALA A 897 -33.15 16.84 21.17
C ALA A 897 -32.03 17.74 20.63
N LEU A 898 -31.20 17.22 19.70
CA LEU A 898 -30.15 18.03 19.07
C LEU A 898 -30.71 19.18 18.24
N ARG A 899 -31.73 18.91 17.42
CA ARG A 899 -32.40 19.95 16.62
C ARG A 899 -32.95 21.05 17.52
N ASP A 900 -33.63 20.69 18.61
CA ASP A 900 -34.25 21.68 19.49
C ASP A 900 -33.19 22.50 20.24
N ALA A 901 -32.10 21.86 20.69
CA ALA A 901 -30.99 22.51 21.37
C ALA A 901 -30.27 23.51 20.44
N THR A 902 -29.90 23.08 19.23
CA THR A 902 -29.25 23.95 18.22
C THR A 902 -30.16 25.08 17.74
N ARG A 903 -31.48 24.84 17.61
CA ARG A 903 -32.45 25.89 17.28
C ARG A 903 -32.55 26.95 18.37
N LYS A 904 -32.48 26.55 19.65
CA LYS A 904 -32.46 27.48 20.78
C LYS A 904 -31.15 28.27 20.82
N MET A 905 -30.02 27.60 20.64
CA MET A 905 -28.69 28.21 20.54
C MET A 905 -28.64 29.28 19.44
N ARG A 906 -29.16 28.98 18.24
CA ARG A 906 -29.23 29.91 17.09
C ARG A 906 -30.03 31.19 17.37
N ARG A 907 -31.02 31.15 18.26
CA ARG A 907 -31.84 32.32 18.61
C ARG A 907 -31.15 33.27 19.59
N LYS A 908 -30.02 32.86 20.18
CA LYS A 908 -29.26 33.68 21.12
C LYS A 908 -28.57 34.84 20.39
N LYS A 909 -28.60 36.02 21.01
CA LYS A 909 -27.91 37.21 20.49
C LYS A 909 -26.40 36.96 20.47
N GLY A 910 -25.74 37.25 19.34
CA GLY A 910 -24.30 37.06 19.17
C GLY A 910 -23.88 35.64 18.74
N MET A 911 -24.83 34.72 18.50
CA MET A 911 -24.51 33.38 18.01
C MET A 911 -24.09 33.42 16.53
N THR A 912 -22.88 32.95 16.23
CA THR A 912 -22.33 32.85 14.86
C THR A 912 -22.75 31.52 14.19
N LEU A 913 -22.62 31.42 12.86
CA LEU A 913 -23.11 30.24 12.12
C LEU A 913 -22.27 29.00 12.46
N GLU A 914 -20.96 29.17 12.48
CA GLU A 914 -19.96 28.16 12.75
C GLU A 914 -20.13 27.49 14.11
N ARG A 915 -20.72 28.17 15.10
CA ARG A 915 -20.93 27.60 16.43
C ARG A 915 -22.11 26.62 16.48
N TRP A 916 -23.28 26.99 15.95
CA TRP A 916 -24.46 26.10 16.02
C TRP A 916 -24.51 25.05 14.90
N VAL A 917 -23.93 25.32 13.73
CA VAL A 917 -23.88 24.37 12.59
C VAL A 917 -22.91 23.20 12.87
N ASN A 918 -22.02 23.35 13.83
CA ASN A 918 -21.00 22.36 14.13
C ASN A 918 -21.59 20.99 14.52
N PHE A 919 -22.77 20.97 15.16
CA PHE A 919 -23.31 19.76 15.77
C PHE A 919 -24.10 18.90 14.79
N VAL A 920 -23.73 17.63 14.71
CA VAL A 920 -24.35 16.64 13.83
C VAL A 920 -24.79 15.40 14.61
N HIS A 921 -25.91 14.82 14.18
CA HIS A 921 -26.43 13.57 14.70
C HIS A 921 -26.19 12.43 13.71
N TYR A 922 -25.67 11.30 14.19
CA TYR A 922 -25.46 10.07 13.43
C TYR A 922 -26.29 8.91 14.02
N GLY A 923 -26.83 8.04 13.17
CA GLY A 923 -27.52 6.81 13.59
C GLY A 923 -29.05 6.91 13.67
N ALA A 924 -29.65 6.02 14.48
CA ALA A 924 -31.09 5.72 14.49
C ALA A 924 -32.01 6.85 14.97
#